data_AF-A0A8H8JFH2-F1
#
_entry.id   AF-A0A8H8JFH2-F1
#
_cell.length_a   1.000
_cell.length_b   1.000
_cell.length_c   1.000
_cell.angle_alpha   90.00
_cell.angle_beta   90.00
_cell.angle_gamma   90.00
#
_symmetry.space_group_name_H-M   'P 1'
#
loop_
_entity.id
_entity.type
_entity.pdbx_description
1 polymer ?
#
loop_
_entity_poly.entity_id
_entity_poly.type
_entity_poly.pdbx_seq_one_letter_code
_entity_poly.pdbx_strand_id
1 'polypeptide(L)'
;MPPSIKRKFNLARAERAREGRREKHVFSTPTKPPLPAEPPANVVQSPFQPGRTTEHSSDLELRPAPDANDVHDGGSNSDNESEIDDSEPTVEPLCRSPPTNKEAMAALDSLDAAIRTHRRTGKGYDYLALDRVTLERCSIMMACLNLYLDDTARTFIDASLLAAKGHRRGATYARSVRRWIRCLISSGDLPQNCWGWWNVSSLEDEDVSNEIKLHLQSIGKYARAQDVVDFLSSPEVRERLGLKKKVGLRTAQRWLSRSGFRWRAEPKGQYFDGHEREDVVAYRQSIIVPFWKATERQRILYGEDGLPIPEHKITLQPGEKRIIFWFHDESIFYANDRRHIRWVYVGEHAIPYQKGEGCSIMVADFMCAEFGWLRGANGEDARVIMSPGKSRDGYFTGEKVVEQLKTAISIAKGRYPDYTHVFLYDNAPAHVKRPVGSISARKMPKMPAKNFTFPSTDGQGRKIQVRMEDGRLPDGTHQPFYFPNDHPSSPGYFKGMAQILRERGMAHVAEKRAECPGFKCERGRTDCCCRRALFCQPDFRSRASTLEEVARGLGSLVVFLPKYHCELNPIEQCWGYAKRLYREKPNCRQEATMKKYVIEVIESVPELSMRKFAARSQRFIDAYASGLGGSEAIKWATKEHRGHRQTPAHIPYSAIAPTYMYQPPV
;
A
#
# COMPACT_ATOMS: atom_id res chain seq x y z
N MET A 1 -55.77 1.02 14.69
CA MET A 1 -55.74 0.35 13.38
C MET A 1 -54.29 0.09 12.96
N PRO A 2 -53.96 -1.02 12.29
CA PRO A 2 -52.61 -1.25 11.77
C PRO A 2 -52.25 -0.24 10.66
N PRO A 3 -50.98 0.21 10.57
CA PRO A 3 -50.52 1.15 9.54
C PRO A 3 -50.77 0.65 8.11
N SER A 4 -51.06 1.55 7.16
CA SER A 4 -51.16 1.19 5.74
C SER A 4 -49.87 0.53 5.24
N ILE A 5 -49.96 -0.37 4.26
CA ILE A 5 -48.80 -1.07 3.67
C ILE A 5 -47.76 -0.06 3.14
N LYS A 6 -48.22 1.08 2.61
CA LYS A 6 -47.39 2.24 2.23
C LYS A 6 -46.62 2.83 3.42
N ARG A 7 -47.22 2.87 4.61
CA ARG A 7 -46.60 3.34 5.87
C ARG A 7 -45.54 2.35 6.36
N LYS A 8 -45.75 1.04 6.29
CA LYS A 8 -44.70 0.04 6.64
C LYS A 8 -43.50 0.13 5.69
N PHE A 9 -43.76 0.28 4.39
CA PHE A 9 -42.69 0.36 3.39
C PHE A 9 -41.89 1.67 3.50
N ASN A 10 -42.55 2.81 3.72
CA ASN A 10 -41.89 4.10 3.86
C ASN A 10 -41.25 4.32 5.24
N LEU A 11 -41.80 3.78 6.35
CA LEU A 11 -41.11 3.79 7.65
C LEU A 11 -39.89 2.88 7.64
N ALA A 12 -40.01 1.64 7.14
CA ALA A 12 -38.86 0.73 7.06
C ALA A 12 -37.75 1.27 6.14
N ARG A 13 -38.11 2.09 5.13
CA ARG A 13 -37.18 2.80 4.25
C ARG A 13 -36.56 4.03 4.92
N ALA A 14 -37.30 4.74 5.76
CA ALA A 14 -36.83 5.93 6.50
C ALA A 14 -36.00 5.57 7.74
N GLU A 15 -36.32 4.47 8.44
CA GLU A 15 -35.56 3.94 9.57
C GLU A 15 -34.19 3.41 9.11
N ARG A 16 -34.14 2.64 8.00
CA ARG A 16 -32.88 2.19 7.38
C ARG A 16 -31.98 3.34 6.92
N ALA A 17 -32.56 4.39 6.33
CA ALA A 17 -31.81 5.60 5.95
C ALA A 17 -31.30 6.43 7.15
N ARG A 18 -31.93 6.30 8.33
CA ARG A 18 -31.51 6.95 9.59
C ARG A 18 -30.38 6.20 10.28
N GLU A 19 -30.39 4.87 10.24
CA GLU A 19 -29.33 4.01 10.79
C GLU A 19 -28.01 4.18 10.00
N GLY A 20 -28.07 4.16 8.66
CA GLY A 20 -26.89 4.43 7.81
C GLY A 20 -26.32 5.86 7.90
N ARG A 21 -27.08 6.80 8.49
CA ARG A 21 -26.60 8.16 8.83
C ARG A 21 -25.87 8.21 10.17
N ARG A 22 -26.20 7.33 11.13
CA ARG A 22 -25.55 7.26 12.45
C ARG A 22 -24.19 6.57 12.38
N GLU A 23 -24.00 5.59 11.49
CA GLU A 23 -22.73 4.85 11.41
C GLU A 23 -21.56 5.66 10.82
N LYS A 24 -21.81 6.79 10.12
CA LYS A 24 -20.74 7.66 9.61
C LYS A 24 -20.10 8.58 10.65
N HIS A 25 -20.50 8.50 11.92
CA HIS A 25 -19.95 9.31 13.02
C HIS A 25 -19.48 8.53 14.24
N VAL A 26 -19.22 7.22 14.10
CA VAL A 26 -18.58 6.45 15.17
C VAL A 26 -17.35 5.73 14.65
N PHE A 27 -16.21 6.41 14.70
CA PHE A 27 -14.94 5.78 15.09
C PHE A 27 -13.99 6.84 15.66
N SER A 28 -13.48 6.53 16.86
CA SER A 28 -12.25 7.05 17.51
C SER A 28 -12.42 8.10 18.61
N THR A 29 -12.76 7.66 19.82
CA THR A 29 -12.04 8.12 21.02
C THR A 29 -11.58 6.88 21.82
N PRO A 30 -10.27 6.71 22.09
CA PRO A 30 -9.78 5.60 22.90
C PRO A 30 -10.22 5.78 24.36
N THR A 31 -10.84 4.76 24.93
CA THR A 31 -11.07 4.64 26.37
C THR A 31 -9.73 4.52 27.09
N LYS A 32 -9.40 5.53 27.91
CA LYS A 32 -8.25 5.53 28.82
C LYS A 32 -8.54 4.56 29.98
N PRO A 33 -7.63 3.63 30.34
CA PRO A 33 -7.84 2.76 31.49
C PRO A 33 -7.74 3.53 32.81
N PRO A 34 -8.42 3.09 33.89
CA PRO A 34 -8.46 3.80 35.16
C PRO A 34 -7.10 3.69 35.89
N LEU A 35 -6.63 4.82 36.43
CA LEU A 35 -5.47 4.88 37.31
C LEU A 35 -5.87 4.44 38.73
N PRO A 36 -5.01 3.69 39.45
CA PRO A 36 -5.29 3.20 40.80
C PRO A 36 -5.12 4.31 41.86
N ALA A 37 -5.83 4.14 42.97
CA ALA A 37 -5.89 5.05 44.11
C ALA A 37 -4.56 5.21 44.86
N GLU A 38 -4.23 6.44 45.26
CA GLU A 38 -3.13 6.73 46.20
C GLU A 38 -3.65 6.99 47.64
N PRO A 39 -2.90 6.58 48.69
CA PRO A 39 -3.19 6.84 50.10
C PRO A 39 -2.52 8.15 50.61
N PRO A 40 -2.76 8.58 51.86
CA PRO A 40 -2.91 10.00 52.18
C PRO A 40 -1.66 10.74 52.69
N ALA A 41 -1.71 12.06 52.44
CA ALA A 41 -1.24 13.22 53.21
C ALA A 41 0.11 13.15 53.96
N ASN A 42 1.01 14.06 53.59
CA ASN A 42 1.86 14.76 54.56
C ASN A 42 2.03 16.25 54.21
N VAL A 43 1.87 17.05 55.25
CA VAL A 43 1.87 18.52 55.33
C VAL A 43 3.30 19.03 55.37
N VAL A 44 3.69 20.02 54.55
CA VAL A 44 4.60 21.13 54.95
C VAL A 44 4.37 22.39 54.08
N GLN A 45 3.77 23.39 54.73
CA GLN A 45 4.00 24.85 54.72
C GLN A 45 4.63 25.60 53.52
N SER A 46 3.88 26.61 53.07
CA SER A 46 4.32 27.87 52.41
C SER A 46 5.10 28.77 53.40
N PRO A 47 5.89 29.77 52.93
CA PRO A 47 5.33 31.14 52.93
C PRO A 47 5.82 32.10 51.82
N PHE A 48 4.88 32.97 51.39
CA PHE A 48 4.99 34.41 51.12
C PHE A 48 5.72 35.02 49.88
N GLN A 49 5.07 36.08 49.38
CA GLN A 49 5.27 36.94 48.19
C GLN A 49 6.13 38.20 48.49
N PRO A 50 6.04 39.39 47.80
CA PRO A 50 5.64 39.80 46.42
C PRO A 50 6.57 40.89 45.76
N GLY A 51 6.25 41.30 44.52
CA GLY A 51 6.61 42.62 43.93
C GLY A 51 7.12 42.58 42.48
N ARG A 52 7.05 43.62 41.61
CA ARG A 52 6.05 44.60 41.15
C ARG A 52 6.71 45.33 39.95
N THR A 53 5.93 45.65 38.89
CA THR A 53 6.15 46.67 37.80
C THR A 53 7.34 46.44 36.84
N THR A 54 7.28 46.71 35.52
CA THR A 54 6.74 47.87 34.78
C THR A 54 6.24 47.53 33.35
N GLU A 55 5.46 48.48 32.83
CA GLU A 55 4.68 48.55 31.58
C GLU A 55 5.51 48.84 30.30
N HIS A 56 4.94 48.52 29.12
CA HIS A 56 4.78 49.47 28.01
C HIS A 56 3.82 48.94 26.91
N SER A 57 2.76 49.73 26.64
CA SER A 57 2.20 50.18 25.33
C SER A 57 1.93 49.17 24.19
N SER A 58 0.88 49.23 23.37
CA SER A 58 -0.35 50.03 23.24
C SER A 58 -1.10 49.50 21.99
N ASP A 59 -2.43 49.55 22.05
CA ASP A 59 -3.42 49.76 20.98
C ASP A 59 -3.45 48.88 19.72
N LEU A 60 -4.61 48.23 19.50
CA LEU A 60 -5.18 48.05 18.16
C LEU A 60 -6.71 47.86 18.23
N GLU A 61 -7.36 48.82 17.57
CA GLU A 61 -8.80 49.06 17.50
C GLU A 61 -9.58 48.06 16.63
N LEU A 62 -10.90 48.04 16.87
CA LEU A 62 -11.93 47.36 16.10
C LEU A 62 -12.30 48.07 14.77
N ARG A 63 -12.84 47.25 13.84
CA ARG A 63 -13.81 47.49 12.73
C ARG A 63 -13.22 47.30 11.30
N PRO A 64 -14.05 47.18 10.24
CA PRO A 64 -15.11 46.18 9.98
C PRO A 64 -14.97 45.56 8.55
N ALA A 65 -15.86 44.63 8.21
CA ALA A 65 -15.93 43.95 6.90
C ALA A 65 -16.44 44.87 5.76
N PRO A 66 -15.99 44.68 4.51
CA PRO A 66 -16.46 45.47 3.37
C PRO A 66 -17.67 44.85 2.64
N ASP A 67 -18.61 45.73 2.30
CA ASP A 67 -19.63 45.59 1.26
C ASP A 67 -19.01 45.50 -0.14
N ALA A 68 -19.68 44.81 -1.06
CA ALA A 68 -19.49 44.99 -2.50
C ALA A 68 -20.86 45.01 -3.19
N ASN A 69 -21.18 46.19 -3.72
CA ASN A 69 -22.35 46.49 -4.54
C ASN A 69 -22.22 45.95 -5.97
N ASP A 70 -23.40 45.82 -6.56
CA ASP A 70 -23.78 45.51 -7.93
C ASP A 70 -23.03 46.24 -9.05
N VAL A 71 -22.91 45.56 -10.21
CA VAL A 71 -23.04 46.17 -11.54
C VAL A 71 -23.88 45.25 -12.43
N HIS A 72 -25.00 45.80 -12.92
CA HIS A 72 -25.89 45.27 -13.95
C HIS A 72 -25.30 45.40 -15.37
N ASP A 73 -25.52 44.38 -16.21
CA ASP A 73 -26.08 44.44 -17.58
C ASP A 73 -26.25 42.96 -18.04
N GLY A 74 -27.34 42.45 -18.61
CA GLY A 74 -28.31 43.01 -19.53
C GLY A 74 -28.37 42.05 -20.74
N GLY A 75 -29.33 41.12 -20.75
CA GLY A 75 -29.42 40.08 -21.78
C GLY A 75 -30.70 39.26 -21.67
N SER A 76 -31.80 39.89 -22.05
CA SER A 76 -33.16 39.35 -22.17
C SER A 76 -33.24 38.15 -23.12
N ASN A 77 -33.92 37.08 -22.69
CA ASN A 77 -34.77 36.30 -23.58
C ASN A 77 -36.01 35.87 -22.81
N SER A 78 -37.14 36.35 -23.32
CA SER A 78 -38.47 36.28 -22.78
C SER A 78 -39.16 34.95 -23.10
N ASP A 79 -40.06 34.60 -22.19
CA ASP A 79 -41.31 33.86 -22.38
C ASP A 79 -41.25 32.41 -22.87
N ASN A 80 -41.39 31.51 -21.90
CA ASN A 80 -42.37 30.43 -22.01
C ASN A 80 -42.89 30.09 -20.62
N GLU A 81 -43.92 30.83 -20.20
CA GLU A 81 -44.85 30.39 -19.16
C GLU A 81 -45.43 29.05 -19.60
N SER A 82 -45.00 27.97 -18.95
CA SER A 82 -45.71 26.69 -18.98
C SER A 82 -46.11 26.37 -17.56
N GLU A 83 -47.42 26.42 -17.36
CA GLU A 83 -48.16 26.11 -16.15
C GLU A 83 -47.62 24.82 -15.51
N ILE A 84 -47.17 24.93 -14.26
CA ILE A 84 -46.91 23.76 -13.44
C ILE A 84 -48.27 23.28 -12.93
N ASP A 85 -48.73 22.20 -13.55
CA ASP A 85 -49.86 21.37 -13.15
C ASP A 85 -49.69 20.91 -11.68
N ASP A 86 -50.30 21.66 -10.76
CA ASP A 86 -50.51 21.30 -9.36
C ASP A 86 -51.67 20.29 -9.26
N SER A 87 -51.53 19.14 -9.93
CA SER A 87 -52.41 18.00 -9.70
C SER A 87 -51.96 17.26 -8.43
N GLU A 88 -52.36 17.79 -7.26
CA GLU A 88 -52.44 17.00 -6.02
C GLU A 88 -53.22 15.70 -6.33
N PRO A 89 -52.74 14.51 -5.91
CA PRO A 89 -53.46 13.27 -6.14
C PRO A 89 -54.85 13.40 -5.52
N THR A 90 -55.88 13.07 -6.29
CA THR A 90 -57.30 13.06 -5.91
C THR A 90 -57.51 12.15 -4.70
N VAL A 91 -57.40 12.73 -3.51
CA VAL A 91 -57.85 12.12 -2.26
C VAL A 91 -59.36 12.33 -2.22
N GLU A 92 -60.10 11.24 -2.03
CA GLU A 92 -61.56 11.26 -1.82
C GLU A 92 -61.98 12.42 -0.90
N PRO A 93 -63.10 13.11 -1.19
CA PRO A 93 -63.47 14.30 -0.46
C PRO A 93 -63.70 13.96 1.02
N LEU A 94 -62.70 14.26 1.85
CA LEU A 94 -62.79 14.18 3.31
C LEU A 94 -64.07 14.91 3.73
N CYS A 95 -64.97 14.18 4.39
CA CYS A 95 -66.28 14.66 4.79
C CYS A 95 -66.17 16.08 5.38
N ARG A 96 -66.95 17.03 4.82
CA ARG A 96 -66.90 18.44 5.25
C ARG A 96 -67.55 18.66 6.61
N SER A 97 -68.19 17.64 7.17
CA SER A 97 -68.76 17.69 8.51
C SER A 97 -67.66 17.93 9.57
N PRO A 98 -67.97 18.68 10.63
CA PRO A 98 -67.08 18.76 11.78
C PRO A 98 -66.95 17.36 12.42
N PRO A 99 -65.82 17.06 13.09
CA PRO A 99 -65.65 15.80 13.79
C PRO A 99 -66.70 15.67 14.90
N THR A 100 -67.19 14.46 15.14
CA THR A 100 -68.03 14.20 16.31
C THR A 100 -67.22 14.37 17.60
N ASN A 101 -67.87 14.66 18.73
CA ASN A 101 -67.17 14.83 20.01
C ASN A 101 -66.36 13.58 20.40
N LYS A 102 -66.84 12.38 20.03
CA LYS A 102 -66.13 11.12 20.25
C LYS A 102 -64.85 11.02 19.39
N GLU A 103 -64.91 11.43 18.12
CA GLU A 103 -63.75 11.44 17.23
C GLU A 103 -62.74 12.51 17.64
N ALA A 104 -63.22 13.69 18.03
CA ALA A 104 -62.38 14.79 18.51
C ALA A 104 -61.62 14.42 19.79
N MET A 105 -62.29 13.74 20.73
CA MET A 105 -61.66 13.25 21.96
C MET A 105 -60.63 12.14 21.69
N ALA A 106 -60.96 11.17 20.83
CA ALA A 106 -60.00 10.13 20.42
C ALA A 106 -58.77 10.70 19.69
N ALA A 107 -58.96 11.73 18.87
CA ALA A 107 -57.88 12.44 18.20
C ALA A 107 -56.99 13.22 19.19
N LEU A 108 -57.60 13.82 20.23
CA LEU A 108 -56.88 14.51 21.28
C LEU A 108 -56.01 13.54 22.09
N ASP A 109 -56.57 12.39 22.51
CA ASP A 109 -55.83 11.34 23.20
C ASP A 109 -54.68 10.80 22.36
N SER A 110 -54.90 10.64 21.05
CA SER A 110 -53.88 10.18 20.11
C SER A 110 -52.73 11.19 19.95
N LEU A 111 -53.03 12.49 19.93
CA LEU A 111 -52.01 13.54 19.91
C LEU A 111 -51.27 13.61 21.24
N ASP A 112 -51.96 13.43 22.36
CA ASP A 112 -51.33 13.47 23.67
C ASP A 112 -50.34 12.33 23.84
N ALA A 113 -50.76 11.11 23.51
CA ALA A 113 -49.90 9.93 23.50
C ALA A 113 -48.72 10.03 22.52
N ALA A 114 -48.88 10.80 21.43
CA ALA A 114 -47.83 11.04 20.45
C ALA A 114 -46.78 12.09 20.90
N ILE A 115 -47.16 13.03 21.76
CA ILE A 115 -46.26 14.07 22.28
C ILE A 115 -45.59 13.60 23.57
N ARG A 116 -46.33 12.91 24.44
CA ARG A 116 -45.88 12.59 25.79
C ARG A 116 -46.37 11.22 26.26
N THR A 117 -45.56 10.58 27.07
CA THR A 117 -45.92 9.34 27.78
C THR A 117 -45.77 9.54 29.28
N HIS A 118 -46.63 8.92 30.08
CA HIS A 118 -46.51 8.99 31.53
C HIS A 118 -45.28 8.22 32.00
N ARG A 119 -44.49 8.83 32.90
CA ARG A 119 -43.38 8.14 33.56
C ARG A 119 -43.91 6.97 34.38
N ARG A 120 -43.17 5.85 34.38
CA ARG A 120 -43.48 4.65 35.19
C ARG A 120 -43.65 4.93 36.69
N THR A 121 -43.10 6.04 37.19
CA THR A 121 -43.17 6.47 38.60
C THR A 121 -44.42 7.30 38.94
N GLY A 122 -45.31 7.54 37.98
CA GLY A 122 -46.58 8.24 38.20
C GLY A 122 -46.48 9.76 38.37
N LYS A 123 -45.27 10.35 38.39
CA LYS A 123 -45.05 11.81 38.43
C LYS A 123 -44.29 12.29 37.19
N GLY A 124 -44.94 13.13 36.40
CA GLY A 124 -44.37 13.78 35.21
C GLY A 124 -44.52 12.99 33.91
N TYR A 125 -44.04 13.60 32.82
CA TYR A 125 -44.15 13.09 31.46
C TYR A 125 -42.76 12.95 30.81
N ASP A 126 -42.58 11.91 30.00
CA ASP A 126 -41.49 11.80 29.06
C ASP A 126 -41.97 12.24 27.67
N TYR A 127 -41.35 13.28 27.12
CA TYR A 127 -41.69 13.83 25.81
C TYR A 127 -41.02 12.99 24.71
N LEU A 128 -41.79 12.58 23.71
CA LEU A 128 -41.29 11.85 22.55
C LEU A 128 -40.51 12.81 21.63
N ALA A 129 -39.40 12.33 21.07
CA ALA A 129 -38.49 13.12 20.23
C ALA A 129 -39.08 13.40 18.83
N LEU A 130 -40.06 14.29 18.75
CA LEU A 130 -40.60 14.84 17.50
C LEU A 130 -39.78 16.05 17.06
N ASP A 131 -39.64 16.25 15.74
CA ASP A 131 -39.02 17.48 15.24
C ASP A 131 -39.88 18.71 15.57
N ARG A 132 -39.24 19.87 15.73
CA ARG A 132 -39.89 21.12 16.19
C ARG A 132 -41.14 21.48 15.38
N VAL A 133 -41.13 21.24 14.07
CA VAL A 133 -42.26 21.57 13.18
C VAL A 133 -43.41 20.61 13.41
N THR A 134 -43.15 19.30 13.49
CA THR A 134 -44.18 18.31 13.81
C THR A 134 -44.79 18.54 15.20
N LEU A 135 -43.98 18.90 16.20
CA LEU A 135 -44.44 19.24 17.55
C LEU A 135 -45.36 20.47 17.55
N GLU A 136 -44.98 21.55 16.87
CA GLU A 136 -45.79 22.77 16.75
C GLU A 136 -47.15 22.48 16.10
N ARG A 137 -47.17 21.62 15.08
CA ARG A 137 -48.40 21.20 14.40
C ARG A 137 -49.29 20.33 15.30
N CYS A 138 -48.71 19.44 16.11
CA CYS A 138 -49.50 18.66 17.07
C CYS A 138 -50.07 19.56 18.17
N SER A 139 -49.28 20.51 18.67
CA SER A 139 -49.71 21.49 19.70
C SER A 139 -50.91 22.32 19.24
N ILE A 140 -50.89 22.84 18.01
CA ILE A 140 -52.01 23.64 17.50
C ILE A 140 -53.27 22.80 17.20
N MET A 141 -53.09 21.53 16.82
CA MET A 141 -54.20 20.59 16.64
C MET A 141 -54.86 20.28 18.00
N MET A 142 -54.07 20.08 19.06
CA MET A 142 -54.60 19.92 20.42
C MET A 142 -55.36 21.17 20.88
N ALA A 143 -54.81 22.36 20.66
CA ALA A 143 -55.49 23.61 20.99
C ALA A 143 -56.82 23.76 20.25
N CYS A 144 -56.86 23.40 18.96
CA CYS A 144 -58.09 23.42 18.17
C CYS A 144 -59.13 22.41 18.69
N LEU A 145 -58.71 21.21 19.08
CA LEU A 145 -59.60 20.17 19.60
C LEU A 145 -60.15 20.54 20.98
N ASN A 146 -59.32 21.07 21.88
CA ASN A 146 -59.76 21.55 23.19
C ASN A 146 -60.78 22.69 23.07
N LEU A 147 -60.52 23.68 22.22
CA LEU A 147 -61.46 24.79 21.98
C LEU A 147 -62.80 24.32 21.37
N TYR A 148 -62.77 23.22 20.62
CA TYR A 148 -63.97 22.63 20.03
C TYR A 148 -64.75 21.76 21.03
N LEU A 149 -64.06 21.05 21.94
CA LEU A 149 -64.67 20.18 22.94
C LEU A 149 -65.22 20.95 24.16
N ASP A 150 -64.61 22.08 24.52
CA ASP A 150 -65.03 22.92 25.66
C ASP A 150 -66.17 23.90 25.31
N ASP A 151 -66.78 23.79 24.11
CA ASP A 151 -67.81 24.71 23.56
C ASP A 151 -67.42 26.21 23.56
N THR A 152 -66.14 26.53 23.82
CA THR A 152 -65.60 27.90 23.76
C THR A 152 -65.63 28.47 22.35
N ALA A 153 -65.62 27.61 21.33
CA ALA A 153 -65.85 27.97 19.94
C ALA A 153 -67.19 27.42 19.44
N ARG A 154 -68.00 28.26 18.80
CA ARG A 154 -69.34 27.88 18.28
C ARG A 154 -69.29 26.83 17.18
N THR A 155 -68.19 26.76 16.44
CA THR A 155 -68.00 25.79 15.35
C THR A 155 -66.56 25.28 15.29
N PHE A 156 -66.34 24.13 14.66
CA PHE A 156 -65.00 23.61 14.39
C PHE A 156 -64.14 24.57 13.54
N ILE A 157 -64.78 25.38 12.70
CA ILE A 157 -64.10 26.42 11.92
C ILE A 157 -63.59 27.52 12.86
N ASP A 158 -64.42 27.99 13.78
CA ASP A 158 -64.05 29.01 14.76
C ASP A 158 -62.94 28.51 15.71
N ALA A 159 -63.03 27.26 16.16
CA ALA A 159 -62.02 26.63 17.01
C ALA A 159 -60.64 26.62 16.34
N SER A 160 -60.60 26.25 15.05
CA SER A 160 -59.35 26.22 14.29
C SER A 160 -58.80 27.62 13.98
N LEU A 161 -59.66 28.63 13.82
CA LEU A 161 -59.24 30.02 13.63
C LEU A 161 -58.67 30.62 14.92
N LEU A 162 -59.31 30.35 16.07
CA LEU A 162 -58.82 30.75 17.38
C LEU A 162 -57.49 30.09 17.72
N ALA A 163 -57.36 28.78 17.49
CA ALA A 163 -56.11 28.04 17.68
C ALA A 163 -54.98 28.58 16.78
N ALA A 164 -55.28 28.85 15.51
CA ALA A 164 -54.36 29.48 14.57
C ALA A 164 -53.89 30.86 15.07
N LYS A 165 -54.83 31.71 15.49
CA LYS A 165 -54.54 33.05 15.99
C LYS A 165 -53.68 33.01 17.26
N GLY A 166 -53.97 32.09 18.19
CA GLY A 166 -53.17 31.86 19.40
C GLY A 166 -51.72 31.46 19.12
N HIS A 167 -51.47 30.76 18.02
CA HIS A 167 -50.12 30.41 17.55
C HIS A 167 -49.53 31.44 16.57
N ARG A 168 -50.10 32.65 16.48
CA ARG A 168 -49.68 33.71 15.55
C ARG A 168 -49.70 33.29 14.08
N ARG A 169 -50.70 32.48 13.69
CA ARG A 169 -50.92 32.00 12.31
C ARG A 169 -52.25 32.52 11.75
N GLY A 170 -52.35 32.57 10.42
CA GLY A 170 -53.53 33.09 9.70
C GLY A 170 -54.56 32.01 9.29
N ALA A 171 -55.64 32.46 8.63
CA ALA A 171 -56.76 31.60 8.22
C ALA A 171 -56.38 30.42 7.29
N THR A 172 -55.35 30.58 6.46
CA THR A 172 -54.83 29.47 5.64
C THR A 172 -54.23 28.36 6.49
N TYR A 173 -53.57 28.71 7.59
CA TYR A 173 -53.03 27.71 8.51
C TYR A 173 -54.14 27.01 9.29
N ALA A 174 -55.23 27.72 9.65
CA ALA A 174 -56.41 27.09 10.24
C ALA A 174 -57.05 26.03 9.31
N ARG A 175 -57.05 26.25 7.98
CA ARG A 175 -57.45 25.22 7.01
C ARG A 175 -56.56 23.99 7.08
N SER A 176 -55.24 24.18 7.16
CA SER A 176 -54.28 23.09 7.32
C SER A 176 -54.48 22.33 8.62
N VAL A 177 -54.76 23.01 9.74
CA VAL A 177 -55.09 22.38 11.03
C VAL A 177 -56.31 21.48 10.91
N ARG A 178 -57.39 21.95 10.27
CA ARG A 178 -58.57 21.11 10.01
C ARG A 178 -58.26 19.91 9.11
N ARG A 179 -57.42 20.09 8.08
CA ARG A 179 -56.95 18.99 7.21
C ARG A 179 -56.15 17.96 8.00
N TRP A 180 -55.24 18.40 8.87
CA TRP A 180 -54.43 17.49 9.70
C TRP A 180 -55.26 16.74 10.73
N ILE A 181 -56.22 17.39 11.40
CA ILE A 181 -57.13 16.73 12.34
C ILE A 181 -57.95 15.66 11.62
N ARG A 182 -58.48 15.97 10.43
CA ARG A 182 -59.20 14.98 9.62
C ARG A 182 -58.30 13.83 9.18
N CYS A 183 -57.09 14.12 8.72
CA CYS A 183 -56.09 13.12 8.34
C CYS A 183 -55.77 12.19 9.52
N LEU A 184 -55.59 12.76 10.72
CA LEU A 184 -55.38 11.99 11.94
C LEU A 184 -56.57 11.10 12.27
N ILE A 185 -57.80 11.60 12.16
CA ILE A 185 -59.02 10.82 12.41
C ILE A 185 -59.17 9.70 11.37
N SER A 186 -58.92 9.97 10.08
CA SER A 186 -59.15 9.01 9.00
C SER A 186 -58.05 7.95 8.88
N SER A 187 -56.77 8.33 9.04
CA SER A 187 -55.63 7.46 8.77
C SER A 187 -54.75 7.18 9.98
N GLY A 188 -54.94 7.90 11.10
CA GLY A 188 -54.09 7.79 12.29
C GLY A 188 -52.67 8.34 12.08
N ASP A 189 -52.48 9.21 11.07
CA ASP A 189 -51.18 9.77 10.73
C ASP A 189 -50.99 11.18 11.33
N LEU A 190 -49.82 11.41 11.92
CA LEU A 190 -49.40 12.71 12.44
C LEU A 190 -48.93 13.65 11.31
N PRO A 191 -49.03 14.98 11.48
CA PRO A 191 -48.65 15.95 10.47
C PRO A 191 -47.13 16.10 10.30
N GLN A 192 -46.51 15.25 9.47
CA GLN A 192 -45.05 15.19 9.30
C GLN A 192 -44.43 16.40 8.60
N ASN A 193 -43.23 16.78 9.06
CA ASN A 193 -42.38 17.74 8.38
C ASN A 193 -41.64 17.10 7.18
N CYS A 194 -42.02 17.45 5.96
CA CYS A 194 -41.38 16.97 4.74
C CYS A 194 -40.14 17.78 4.30
N TRP A 195 -39.79 18.86 5.01
CA TRP A 195 -38.64 19.70 4.64
C TRP A 195 -37.32 18.95 4.61
N GLY A 196 -36.66 18.96 3.43
CA GLY A 196 -35.36 18.32 3.20
C GLY A 196 -35.41 16.85 2.76
N TRP A 197 -36.60 16.27 2.55
CA TRP A 197 -36.75 14.85 2.19
C TRP A 197 -36.78 14.59 0.68
N TRP A 198 -36.79 15.63 -0.14
CA TRP A 198 -36.91 15.57 -1.60
C TRP A 198 -35.61 15.21 -2.35
N ASN A 199 -34.45 15.25 -1.69
CA ASN A 199 -33.13 15.12 -2.34
C ASN A 199 -32.28 13.95 -1.81
N VAL A 200 -32.89 12.91 -1.23
CA VAL A 200 -32.15 11.73 -0.74
C VAL A 200 -31.86 10.78 -1.91
N SER A 201 -30.59 10.60 -2.25
CA SER A 201 -30.15 9.70 -3.33
C SER A 201 -30.48 8.24 -2.98
N SER A 202 -30.96 7.44 -3.94
CA SER A 202 -31.18 5.98 -3.75
C SER A 202 -29.91 5.22 -3.35
N LEU A 203 -28.73 5.82 -3.54
CA LEU A 203 -27.45 5.26 -3.10
C LEU A 203 -27.19 5.42 -1.58
N GLU A 204 -28.01 6.20 -0.87
CA GLU A 204 -28.00 6.23 0.61
C GLU A 204 -28.73 5.00 1.20
N ASP A 205 -29.36 4.19 0.35
CA ASP A 205 -29.83 2.85 0.67
C ASP A 205 -28.67 1.85 0.57
N GLU A 206 -28.31 1.23 1.68
CA GLU A 206 -27.19 0.27 1.74
C GLU A 206 -27.45 -0.99 0.94
N ASP A 207 -28.71 -1.45 0.84
CA ASP A 207 -29.07 -2.64 0.08
C ASP A 207 -28.81 -2.38 -1.42
N VAL A 208 -29.24 -1.22 -1.92
CA VAL A 208 -28.97 -0.75 -3.29
C VAL A 208 -27.46 -0.59 -3.53
N SER A 209 -26.74 0.02 -2.58
CA SER A 209 -25.30 0.23 -2.70
C SER A 209 -24.53 -1.10 -2.74
N ASN A 210 -24.92 -2.07 -1.91
CA ASN A 210 -24.28 -3.37 -1.82
C ASN A 210 -24.57 -4.24 -3.05
N GLU A 211 -25.79 -4.22 -3.57
CA GLU A 211 -26.12 -4.93 -4.82
C GLU A 211 -25.32 -4.38 -6.01
N ILE A 212 -25.18 -3.06 -6.13
CA ILE A 212 -24.34 -2.45 -7.17
C ILE A 212 -22.88 -2.90 -7.00
N LYS A 213 -22.34 -2.93 -5.77
CA LYS A 213 -20.97 -3.39 -5.51
C LYS A 213 -20.79 -4.87 -5.88
N LEU A 214 -21.73 -5.74 -5.49
CA LEU A 214 -21.70 -7.17 -5.81
C LEU A 214 -21.76 -7.41 -7.31
N HIS A 215 -22.62 -6.67 -8.02
CA HIS A 215 -22.69 -6.75 -9.47
C HIS A 215 -21.37 -6.32 -10.14
N LEU A 216 -20.78 -5.20 -9.70
CA LEU A 216 -19.48 -4.75 -10.21
C LEU A 216 -18.36 -5.73 -9.89
N GLN A 217 -18.40 -6.39 -8.73
CA GLN A 217 -17.48 -7.48 -8.39
C GLN A 217 -17.61 -8.67 -9.33
N SER A 218 -18.85 -9.04 -9.72
CA SER A 218 -19.10 -10.15 -10.66
C SER A 218 -18.58 -9.87 -12.07
N ILE A 219 -18.56 -8.59 -12.51
CA ILE A 219 -17.99 -8.17 -13.80
C ILE A 219 -16.46 -8.13 -13.73
N GLY A 220 -15.92 -7.73 -12.58
CA GLY A 220 -14.48 -7.70 -12.32
C GLY A 220 -13.78 -6.44 -12.82
N LYS A 221 -12.51 -6.60 -13.25
CA LYS A 221 -11.55 -5.50 -13.45
C LYS A 221 -12.00 -4.39 -14.39
N TYR A 222 -12.80 -4.73 -15.40
CA TYR A 222 -13.18 -3.82 -16.48
C TYR A 222 -14.59 -3.27 -16.32
N ALA A 223 -15.15 -3.30 -15.11
CA ALA A 223 -16.45 -2.72 -14.83
C ALA A 223 -16.50 -1.22 -15.15
N ARG A 224 -17.57 -0.79 -15.80
CA ARG A 224 -17.83 0.56 -16.30
C ARG A 224 -19.08 1.13 -15.65
N ALA A 225 -19.22 2.45 -15.73
CA ALA A 225 -20.46 3.12 -15.35
C ALA A 225 -21.68 2.61 -16.15
N GLN A 226 -21.46 2.15 -17.38
CA GLN A 226 -22.52 1.54 -18.19
C GLN A 226 -23.06 0.25 -17.57
N ASP A 227 -22.22 -0.54 -16.91
CA ASP A 227 -22.66 -1.81 -16.35
C ASP A 227 -23.58 -1.58 -15.13
N VAL A 228 -23.38 -0.48 -14.39
CA VAL A 228 -24.34 -0.01 -13.36
C VAL A 228 -25.67 0.41 -14.00
N VAL A 229 -25.62 1.11 -15.14
CA VAL A 229 -26.82 1.51 -15.87
C VAL A 229 -27.59 0.29 -16.34
N ASP A 230 -26.91 -0.71 -16.90
CA ASP A 230 -27.53 -1.91 -17.46
C ASP A 230 -28.13 -2.79 -16.35
N PHE A 231 -27.40 -2.98 -15.25
CA PHE A 231 -27.89 -3.68 -14.06
C PHE A 231 -29.18 -3.08 -13.52
N LEU A 232 -29.18 -1.77 -13.28
CA LEU A 232 -30.34 -1.05 -12.75
C LEU A 232 -31.43 -0.81 -13.80
N SER A 233 -31.17 -1.13 -15.07
CA SER A 233 -32.18 -1.11 -16.13
C SER A 233 -32.92 -2.42 -16.27
N SER A 234 -32.41 -3.52 -15.70
CA SER A 234 -33.06 -4.82 -15.78
C SER A 234 -34.44 -4.80 -15.11
N PRO A 235 -35.48 -5.40 -15.73
CA PRO A 235 -36.85 -5.36 -15.20
C PRO A 235 -36.96 -5.87 -13.77
N GLU A 236 -36.28 -6.99 -13.47
CA GLU A 236 -36.25 -7.63 -12.16
C GLU A 236 -35.67 -6.72 -11.07
N VAL A 237 -34.54 -6.05 -11.35
CA VAL A 237 -33.90 -5.14 -10.38
C VAL A 237 -34.70 -3.85 -10.22
N ARG A 238 -35.32 -3.35 -11.30
CA ARG A 238 -36.18 -2.15 -11.23
C ARG A 238 -37.42 -2.37 -10.40
N GLU A 239 -38.06 -3.53 -10.53
CA GLU A 239 -39.23 -3.89 -9.74
C GLU A 239 -38.85 -4.11 -8.28
N ARG A 240 -37.78 -4.88 -8.02
CA ARG A 240 -37.29 -5.17 -6.66
C ARG A 240 -36.83 -3.91 -5.90
N LEU A 241 -36.19 -2.96 -6.58
CA LEU A 241 -35.68 -1.71 -5.96
C LEU A 241 -36.65 -0.52 -6.10
N GLY A 242 -37.82 -0.71 -6.72
CA GLY A 242 -38.82 0.36 -6.90
C GLY A 242 -38.36 1.55 -7.75
N LEU A 243 -37.48 1.31 -8.73
CA LEU A 243 -36.88 2.37 -9.56
C LEU A 243 -37.81 2.75 -10.72
N LYS A 244 -38.44 3.93 -10.61
CA LYS A 244 -39.39 4.47 -11.61
C LYS A 244 -38.73 4.85 -12.95
N LYS A 245 -37.47 5.30 -12.94
CA LYS A 245 -36.76 5.78 -14.13
C LYS A 245 -35.41 5.08 -14.29
N LYS A 246 -34.97 4.95 -15.54
CA LYS A 246 -33.61 4.48 -15.87
C LYS A 246 -32.58 5.46 -15.31
N VAL A 247 -31.52 4.92 -14.70
CA VAL A 247 -30.39 5.71 -14.22
C VAL A 247 -29.55 6.16 -15.43
N GLY A 248 -29.30 7.46 -15.53
CA GLY A 248 -28.43 7.99 -16.59
C GLY A 248 -26.94 7.70 -16.32
N LEU A 249 -26.13 7.64 -17.38
CA LEU A 249 -24.69 7.38 -17.30
C LEU A 249 -23.97 8.35 -16.33
N ARG A 250 -24.32 9.63 -16.36
CA ARG A 250 -23.75 10.67 -15.49
C ARG A 250 -24.06 10.41 -14.01
N THR A 251 -25.25 9.86 -13.73
CA THR A 251 -25.67 9.48 -12.38
C THR A 251 -24.88 8.25 -11.91
N ALA A 252 -24.73 7.24 -12.77
CA ALA A 252 -23.90 6.07 -12.48
C ALA A 252 -22.43 6.44 -12.21
N GLN A 253 -21.85 7.37 -12.97
CA GLN A 253 -20.50 7.89 -12.71
C GLN A 253 -20.38 8.57 -11.34
N ARG A 254 -21.35 9.43 -10.96
CA ARG A 254 -21.38 10.05 -9.62
C ARG A 254 -21.53 9.00 -8.52
N TRP A 255 -22.32 7.97 -8.77
CA TRP A 255 -22.59 6.86 -7.85
C TRP A 255 -21.36 6.00 -7.60
N LEU A 256 -20.60 5.68 -8.64
CA LEU A 256 -19.30 5.00 -8.52
C LEU A 256 -18.33 5.82 -7.65
N SER A 257 -18.19 7.12 -7.93
CA SER A 257 -17.34 8.02 -7.13
C SER A 257 -17.76 8.10 -5.66
N ARG A 258 -19.07 8.21 -5.38
CA ARG A 258 -19.61 8.21 -4.00
C ARG A 258 -19.44 6.86 -3.28
N SER A 259 -19.40 5.76 -4.03
CA SER A 259 -19.21 4.40 -3.50
C SER A 259 -17.73 4.02 -3.31
N GLY A 260 -16.80 4.96 -3.51
CA GLY A 260 -15.37 4.76 -3.31
C GLY A 260 -14.61 4.25 -4.55
N PHE A 261 -15.28 4.03 -5.67
CA PHE A 261 -14.60 3.69 -6.93
C PHE A 261 -13.91 4.94 -7.51
N ARG A 262 -12.71 4.75 -8.05
CA ARG A 262 -11.94 5.83 -8.69
C ARG A 262 -11.46 5.36 -10.05
N TRP A 263 -11.66 6.19 -11.07
CA TRP A 263 -11.05 5.96 -12.38
C TRP A 263 -9.57 6.33 -12.31
N ARG A 264 -8.69 5.34 -12.33
CA ARG A 264 -7.24 5.52 -12.32
C ARG A 264 -6.55 4.40 -13.09
N ALA A 265 -5.29 4.62 -13.48
CA ALA A 265 -4.45 3.53 -13.97
C ALA A 265 -4.37 2.41 -12.92
N GLU A 266 -4.30 1.17 -13.39
CA GLU A 266 -4.18 0.00 -12.52
C GLU A 266 -3.01 0.19 -11.54
N PRO A 267 -3.22 -0.06 -10.23
CA PRO A 267 -2.13 -0.01 -9.27
C PRO A 267 -1.20 -1.18 -9.58
N LYS A 268 -0.05 -0.88 -10.19
CA LYS A 268 0.98 -1.90 -10.41
C LYS A 268 1.66 -2.20 -9.07
N GLY A 269 1.60 -3.45 -8.66
CA GLY A 269 2.35 -3.97 -7.51
C GLY A 269 3.75 -4.41 -7.92
N GLN A 270 4.40 -5.14 -7.02
CA GLN A 270 5.70 -5.75 -7.25
C GLN A 270 5.66 -6.80 -8.37
N TYR A 271 6.73 -6.92 -9.17
CA TYR A 271 6.87 -7.99 -10.16
C TYR A 271 6.95 -9.34 -9.45
N PHE A 272 6.00 -10.24 -9.68
CA PHE A 272 5.92 -11.54 -9.00
C PHE A 272 6.47 -12.72 -9.85
N ASP A 273 6.99 -12.44 -11.04
CA ASP A 273 7.49 -13.51 -11.91
C ASP A 273 8.68 -14.22 -11.25
N GLY A 274 8.68 -15.54 -11.29
CA GLY A 274 9.76 -16.37 -10.77
C GLY A 274 9.91 -16.46 -9.23
N HIS A 275 9.11 -15.75 -8.43
CA HIS A 275 9.19 -15.75 -6.95
C HIS A 275 9.09 -17.15 -6.34
N GLU A 276 8.12 -17.93 -6.80
CA GLU A 276 7.82 -19.27 -6.26
C GLU A 276 8.42 -20.40 -7.10
N ARG A 277 9.47 -20.10 -7.90
CA ARG A 277 10.23 -21.15 -8.56
C ARG A 277 10.93 -22.01 -7.52
N GLU A 278 10.86 -23.32 -7.68
CA GLU A 278 11.42 -24.30 -6.72
C GLU A 278 12.89 -24.05 -6.39
N ASP A 279 13.74 -23.73 -7.38
CA ASP A 279 15.16 -23.41 -7.15
C ASP A 279 15.36 -22.11 -6.35
N VAL A 280 14.48 -21.12 -6.56
CA VAL A 280 14.49 -19.83 -5.86
C VAL A 280 13.99 -20.00 -4.43
N VAL A 281 12.90 -20.73 -4.23
CA VAL A 281 12.32 -21.03 -2.90
C VAL A 281 13.29 -21.88 -2.09
N ALA A 282 13.90 -22.90 -2.69
CA ALA A 282 14.91 -23.71 -2.03
C ALA A 282 16.09 -22.84 -1.56
N TYR A 283 16.60 -21.94 -2.41
CA TYR A 283 17.67 -21.02 -2.02
C TYR A 283 17.22 -20.04 -0.91
N ARG A 284 16.02 -19.45 -1.04
CA ARG A 284 15.42 -18.56 -0.04
C ARG A 284 15.35 -19.23 1.33
N GLN A 285 14.79 -20.45 1.39
CA GLN A 285 14.52 -21.13 2.65
C GLN A 285 15.73 -21.87 3.24
N SER A 286 16.63 -22.39 2.42
CA SER A 286 17.79 -23.14 2.93
C SER A 286 19.02 -22.28 3.20
N ILE A 287 19.14 -21.12 2.53
CA ILE A 287 20.34 -20.26 2.62
C ILE A 287 19.99 -18.91 3.24
N ILE A 288 19.13 -18.13 2.59
CA ILE A 288 18.99 -16.70 2.90
C ILE A 288 18.22 -16.45 4.18
N VAL A 289 17.07 -17.09 4.36
CA VAL A 289 16.27 -16.94 5.59
C VAL A 289 17.08 -17.39 6.82
N PRO A 290 17.71 -18.60 6.85
CA PRO A 290 18.55 -19.00 7.97
C PRO A 290 19.72 -18.04 8.23
N PHE A 291 20.46 -17.65 7.19
CA PHE A 291 21.56 -16.69 7.32
C PHE A 291 21.11 -15.36 7.92
N TRP A 292 20.00 -14.81 7.41
CA TRP A 292 19.47 -13.54 7.87
C TRP A 292 19.01 -13.61 9.32
N LYS A 293 18.29 -14.68 9.69
CA LYS A 293 17.85 -14.95 11.06
C LYS A 293 19.02 -15.09 12.04
N ALA A 294 20.05 -15.82 11.65
CA ALA A 294 21.20 -16.06 12.51
C ALA A 294 22.00 -14.80 12.84
N THR A 295 22.03 -13.85 11.91
CA THR A 295 22.73 -12.57 12.08
C THR A 295 21.91 -11.53 12.86
N GLU A 296 20.62 -11.75 13.14
CA GLU A 296 19.76 -10.79 13.86
C GLU A 296 20.33 -10.42 15.23
N ARG A 297 20.86 -11.40 15.97
CA ARG A 297 21.48 -11.18 17.29
C ARG A 297 22.69 -10.25 17.27
N GLN A 298 23.33 -10.03 16.12
CA GLN A 298 24.50 -9.17 15.96
C GLN A 298 24.16 -7.79 15.35
N ARG A 299 22.89 -7.53 15.06
CA ARG A 299 22.42 -6.36 14.32
C ARG A 299 21.35 -5.60 15.09
N ILE A 300 21.25 -4.30 14.83
CA ILE A 300 20.07 -3.52 15.22
C ILE A 300 18.95 -3.86 14.23
N LEU A 301 17.79 -4.21 14.76
CA LEU A 301 16.56 -4.33 14.00
C LEU A 301 15.73 -3.06 14.20
N TYR A 302 15.09 -2.61 13.13
CA TYR A 302 14.29 -1.39 13.12
C TYR A 302 12.80 -1.72 12.97
N GLY A 303 11.96 -0.93 13.63
CA GLY A 303 10.51 -0.97 13.53
C GLY A 303 9.97 -0.20 12.32
N GLU A 304 8.64 -0.16 12.19
CA GLU A 304 7.94 0.58 11.12
C GLU A 304 8.11 2.09 11.18
N ASP A 305 8.36 2.61 12.38
CA ASP A 305 8.70 4.00 12.63
C ASP A 305 10.15 4.32 12.27
N GLY A 306 10.97 3.32 11.95
CA GLY A 306 12.40 3.45 11.67
C GLY A 306 13.25 3.60 12.93
N LEU A 307 12.67 3.36 14.11
CA LEU A 307 13.38 3.34 15.39
C LEU A 307 13.88 1.92 15.69
N PRO A 308 15.00 1.77 16.44
CA PRO A 308 15.43 0.47 16.92
C PRO A 308 14.32 -0.23 17.73
N ILE A 309 14.12 -1.52 17.51
CA ILE A 309 13.15 -2.33 18.26
C ILE A 309 13.65 -2.49 19.70
N PRO A 310 12.97 -1.92 20.72
CA PRO A 310 13.48 -1.93 22.10
C PRO A 310 13.63 -3.33 22.71
N GLU A 311 12.80 -4.27 22.29
CA GLU A 311 12.83 -5.65 22.76
C GLU A 311 13.99 -6.47 22.20
N HIS A 312 14.56 -6.03 21.07
CA HIS A 312 15.63 -6.75 20.40
C HIS A 312 16.98 -6.37 21.00
N LYS A 313 17.55 -7.27 21.81
CA LYS A 313 18.87 -7.09 22.42
C LYS A 313 19.94 -7.78 21.59
N ILE A 314 20.98 -7.01 21.25
CA ILE A 314 22.18 -7.54 20.60
C ILE A 314 22.90 -8.47 21.58
N THR A 315 23.20 -9.68 21.14
CA THR A 315 23.91 -10.71 21.91
C THR A 315 25.13 -11.17 21.11
N LEU A 316 26.31 -10.79 21.59
CA LEU A 316 27.62 -11.13 21.01
C LEU A 316 28.28 -12.21 21.87
N GLN A 317 28.84 -13.23 21.21
CA GLN A 317 29.73 -14.19 21.87
C GLN A 317 31.15 -13.60 22.01
N PRO A 318 32.01 -14.16 22.88
CA PRO A 318 33.39 -13.72 22.99
C PRO A 318 34.10 -13.71 21.63
N GLY A 319 34.71 -12.58 21.27
CA GLY A 319 35.42 -12.39 20.00
C GLY A 319 34.53 -11.94 18.83
N GLU A 320 33.21 -11.84 19.00
CA GLU A 320 32.31 -11.40 17.95
C GLU A 320 32.13 -9.88 17.90
N LYS A 321 32.00 -9.36 16.68
CA LYS A 321 31.68 -7.97 16.39
C LYS A 321 30.22 -7.83 15.91
N ARG A 322 29.67 -6.63 16.06
CA ARG A 322 28.39 -6.27 15.45
C ARG A 322 28.49 -6.38 13.93
N ILE A 323 27.42 -6.82 13.28
CA ILE A 323 27.38 -6.97 11.82
C ILE A 323 26.72 -5.74 11.20
N ILE A 324 27.28 -5.27 10.08
CA ILE A 324 26.64 -4.27 9.20
C ILE A 324 26.37 -4.91 7.84
N PHE A 325 25.14 -4.78 7.39
CA PHE A 325 24.69 -5.17 6.05
C PHE A 325 24.77 -3.96 5.12
N TRP A 326 25.63 -4.05 4.11
CA TRP A 326 25.75 -3.09 3.02
C TRP A 326 25.00 -3.61 1.80
N PHE A 327 23.83 -3.07 1.54
CA PHE A 327 22.98 -3.41 0.42
C PHE A 327 23.43 -2.66 -0.83
N HIS A 328 23.73 -3.40 -1.89
CA HIS A 328 24.12 -2.88 -3.19
C HIS A 328 23.00 -3.05 -4.21
N ASP A 329 22.92 -2.11 -5.14
CA ASP A 329 22.10 -2.19 -6.35
C ASP A 329 22.48 -1.09 -7.35
N GLU A 330 22.04 -1.24 -8.60
CA GLU A 330 22.16 -0.25 -9.66
C GLU A 330 20.81 0.31 -10.12
N SER A 331 20.74 1.63 -10.29
CA SER A 331 19.56 2.30 -10.81
C SER A 331 19.88 3.26 -11.94
N ILE A 332 19.05 3.22 -12.98
CA ILE A 332 19.10 4.15 -14.11
C ILE A 332 18.07 5.28 -13.91
N PHE A 333 18.53 6.51 -14.13
CA PHE A 333 17.73 7.72 -14.23
C PHE A 333 17.69 8.18 -15.68
N TYR A 334 16.53 8.61 -16.14
CA TYR A 334 16.30 9.06 -17.52
C TYR A 334 15.96 10.55 -17.55
N ALA A 335 16.52 11.29 -18.50
CA ALA A 335 16.34 12.74 -18.60
C ALA A 335 14.87 13.15 -18.70
N ASN A 336 14.04 12.31 -19.31
CA ASN A 336 12.63 12.59 -19.53
C ASN A 336 11.70 11.97 -18.45
N ASP A 337 12.23 11.25 -17.45
CA ASP A 337 11.44 10.76 -16.31
C ASP A 337 11.04 11.95 -15.41
N ARG A 338 9.92 12.57 -15.72
CA ARG A 338 9.45 13.84 -15.15
C ARG A 338 8.00 13.77 -14.75
N ARG A 339 7.57 14.74 -13.94
CA ARG A 339 6.17 14.88 -13.54
C ARG A 339 5.31 15.22 -14.77
N HIS A 340 4.51 14.26 -15.21
CA HIS A 340 3.58 14.45 -16.32
C HIS A 340 2.21 15.01 -15.91
N ILE A 341 1.84 14.91 -14.63
CA ILE A 341 0.53 15.34 -14.12
C ILE A 341 0.67 16.70 -13.43
N ARG A 342 0.00 17.73 -13.96
CA ARG A 342 -0.07 19.08 -13.38
C ARG A 342 -1.42 19.72 -13.62
N TRP A 343 -1.70 20.79 -12.88
CA TRP A 343 -2.79 21.70 -13.20
C TRP A 343 -2.43 22.49 -14.47
N VAL A 344 -3.37 22.57 -15.41
CA VAL A 344 -3.24 23.22 -16.71
C VAL A 344 -4.37 24.24 -16.81
N TYR A 345 -4.06 25.47 -17.19
CA TYR A 345 -5.07 26.50 -17.38
C TYR A 345 -5.89 26.22 -18.66
N VAL A 346 -7.17 26.60 -18.70
CA VAL A 346 -8.09 26.26 -19.81
C VAL A 346 -7.62 26.75 -21.18
N GLY A 347 -6.87 27.86 -21.22
CA GLY A 347 -6.31 28.43 -22.46
C GLY A 347 -4.94 27.87 -22.86
N GLU A 348 -4.38 26.92 -22.10
CA GLU A 348 -3.07 26.36 -22.42
C GLU A 348 -3.19 25.23 -23.46
N HIS A 349 -2.44 25.37 -24.56
CA HIS A 349 -2.45 24.40 -25.65
C HIS A 349 -1.37 23.33 -25.50
N ALA A 350 -1.59 22.18 -26.14
CA ALA A 350 -0.61 21.10 -26.16
C ALA A 350 0.66 21.52 -26.91
N ILE A 351 1.81 21.39 -26.25
CA ILE A 351 3.14 21.64 -26.83
C ILE A 351 3.76 20.29 -27.23
N PRO A 352 4.48 20.18 -28.37
CA PRO A 352 5.19 18.96 -28.75
C PRO A 352 6.13 18.46 -27.66
N TYR A 353 6.06 17.15 -27.36
CA TYR A 353 6.93 16.48 -26.38
C TYR A 353 8.01 15.67 -27.09
N GLN A 354 9.22 15.62 -26.52
CA GLN A 354 10.32 14.84 -27.09
C GLN A 354 10.06 13.34 -26.94
N LYS A 355 10.18 12.58 -28.03
CA LYS A 355 9.95 11.14 -28.03
C LYS A 355 11.11 10.40 -27.35
N GLY A 356 10.77 9.45 -26.47
CA GLY A 356 11.72 8.56 -25.80
C GLY A 356 12.14 9.04 -24.40
N GLU A 357 12.97 8.23 -23.73
CA GLU A 357 13.37 8.46 -22.33
C GLU A 357 14.50 9.49 -22.18
N GLY A 358 15.11 9.92 -23.29
CA GLY A 358 16.23 10.87 -23.29
C GLY A 358 17.55 10.21 -22.89
N CYS A 359 18.55 11.01 -22.52
CA CYS A 359 19.81 10.48 -22.03
C CYS A 359 19.64 9.83 -20.65
N SER A 360 20.47 8.84 -20.37
CA SER A 360 20.45 8.10 -19.10
C SER A 360 21.73 8.29 -18.31
N ILE A 361 21.58 8.20 -16.99
CA ILE A 361 22.67 8.12 -16.00
C ILE A 361 22.40 6.87 -15.16
N MET A 362 23.39 6.01 -15.05
CA MET A 362 23.39 4.85 -14.17
C MET A 362 24.14 5.22 -12.90
N VAL A 363 23.58 4.83 -11.76
CA VAL A 363 24.21 4.96 -10.45
C VAL A 363 24.25 3.59 -9.79
N ALA A 364 25.40 3.21 -9.24
CA ALA A 364 25.56 2.05 -8.36
C ALA A 364 26.09 2.53 -7.02
N ASP A 365 25.53 2.04 -5.91
CA ASP A 365 25.93 2.49 -4.56
C ASP A 365 25.63 1.42 -3.50
N PHE A 366 26.06 1.68 -2.27
CA PHE A 366 25.78 0.85 -1.10
C PHE A 366 25.07 1.66 -0.03
N MET A 367 24.07 1.04 0.62
CA MET A 367 23.41 1.61 1.78
C MET A 367 23.37 0.62 2.94
N CYS A 368 23.36 1.13 4.17
CA CYS A 368 22.99 0.36 5.35
C CYS A 368 21.95 1.14 6.17
N ALA A 369 21.21 0.43 7.02
CA ALA A 369 20.17 1.06 7.84
C ALA A 369 20.73 2.00 8.93
N GLU A 370 21.94 1.73 9.43
CA GLU A 370 22.50 2.46 10.58
C GLU A 370 23.12 3.80 10.15
N PHE A 371 23.94 3.76 9.10
CA PHE A 371 24.78 4.89 8.64
C PHE A 371 24.34 5.48 7.29
N GLY A 372 23.29 4.94 6.67
CA GLY A 372 22.84 5.39 5.35
C GLY A 372 23.79 4.97 4.22
N TRP A 373 24.04 5.88 3.27
CA TRP A 373 24.95 5.64 2.15
C TRP A 373 26.38 5.37 2.62
N LEU A 374 27.11 4.48 1.93
CA LEU A 374 28.50 4.17 2.28
C LEU A 374 29.43 5.33 1.92
N ARG A 375 29.88 6.06 2.94
CA ARG A 375 30.80 7.20 2.84
C ARG A 375 32.03 7.00 3.74
N GLY A 376 33.20 7.43 3.25
CA GLY A 376 34.44 7.50 4.00
C GLY A 376 34.51 8.73 4.90
N ALA A 377 35.48 8.75 5.82
CA ALA A 377 35.66 9.85 6.76
C ALA A 377 36.06 11.17 6.08
N ASN A 378 36.76 11.07 4.94
CA ASN A 378 37.35 12.20 4.23
C ASN A 378 36.57 12.60 2.97
N GLY A 379 35.30 12.19 2.86
CA GLY A 379 34.46 12.46 1.68
C GLY A 379 34.64 11.47 0.52
N GLU A 380 35.43 10.41 0.71
CA GLU A 380 35.51 9.27 -0.22
C GLU A 380 34.15 8.57 -0.29
N ASP A 381 33.82 7.99 -1.44
CA ASP A 381 32.68 7.10 -1.54
C ASP A 381 32.90 5.93 -2.49
N ALA A 382 32.03 4.93 -2.37
CA ALA A 382 31.99 3.78 -3.26
C ALA A 382 30.99 3.98 -4.42
N ARG A 383 30.43 5.19 -4.60
CA ARG A 383 29.37 5.42 -5.57
C ARG A 383 29.96 5.49 -6.97
N VAL A 384 29.38 4.72 -7.88
CA VAL A 384 29.70 4.81 -9.30
C VAL A 384 28.58 5.57 -10.00
N ILE A 385 28.94 6.65 -10.69
CA ILE A 385 28.04 7.40 -11.57
C ILE A 385 28.60 7.30 -12.97
N MET A 386 27.82 6.75 -13.89
CA MET A 386 28.26 6.60 -15.27
C MET A 386 27.14 6.84 -16.27
N SER A 387 27.54 7.25 -17.45
CA SER A 387 26.67 7.49 -18.60
C SER A 387 26.72 6.27 -19.52
N PRO A 388 25.73 5.35 -19.44
CA PRO A 388 25.81 4.09 -20.17
C PRO A 388 25.72 4.30 -21.68
N GLY A 389 26.55 3.57 -22.43
CA GLY A 389 26.53 3.54 -23.89
C GLY A 389 27.91 3.27 -24.51
N LYS A 390 27.93 2.60 -25.67
CA LYS A 390 29.17 2.24 -26.39
C LYS A 390 30.03 3.45 -26.76
N SER A 391 29.39 4.59 -27.05
CA SER A 391 30.05 5.87 -27.35
C SER A 391 30.08 6.83 -26.14
N ARG A 392 29.88 6.31 -24.92
CA ARG A 392 29.89 7.04 -23.64
C ARG A 392 30.83 6.31 -22.67
N ASP A 393 30.43 6.10 -21.42
CA ASP A 393 31.30 5.50 -20.38
C ASP A 393 31.34 3.96 -20.42
N GLY A 394 30.78 3.36 -21.49
CA GLY A 394 30.63 1.92 -21.64
C GLY A 394 29.48 1.35 -20.81
N TYR A 395 29.64 0.11 -20.34
CA TYR A 395 28.67 -0.59 -19.50
C TYR A 395 29.28 -0.89 -18.13
N PHE A 396 28.43 -1.09 -17.13
CA PHE A 396 28.87 -1.55 -15.81
C PHE A 396 29.14 -3.05 -15.86
N THR A 397 30.41 -3.41 -16.02
CA THR A 397 30.86 -4.80 -16.20
C THR A 397 31.13 -5.45 -14.84
N GLY A 398 31.17 -6.78 -14.79
CA GLY A 398 31.53 -7.50 -13.55
C GLY A 398 32.91 -7.13 -12.99
N GLU A 399 33.84 -6.67 -13.83
CA GLU A 399 35.13 -6.12 -13.38
C GLU A 399 34.95 -4.79 -12.62
N LYS A 400 34.13 -3.87 -13.16
CA LYS A 400 33.80 -2.61 -12.47
C LYS A 400 33.05 -2.86 -11.15
N VAL A 401 32.18 -3.88 -11.09
CA VAL A 401 31.51 -4.27 -9.83
C VAL A 401 32.55 -4.73 -8.79
N VAL A 402 33.53 -5.54 -9.20
CA VAL A 402 34.61 -6.00 -8.32
C VAL A 402 35.48 -4.83 -7.85
N GLU A 403 35.82 -3.89 -8.72
CA GLU A 403 36.55 -2.67 -8.35
C GLU A 403 35.77 -1.84 -7.34
N GLN A 404 34.47 -1.63 -7.57
CA GLN A 404 33.59 -0.93 -6.65
C GLN A 404 33.55 -1.62 -5.28
N LEU A 405 33.45 -2.95 -5.24
CA LEU A 405 33.47 -3.73 -4.00
C LEU A 405 34.79 -3.55 -3.22
N LYS A 406 35.94 -3.54 -3.90
CA LYS A 406 37.25 -3.32 -3.25
C LYS A 406 37.28 -1.96 -2.56
N THR A 407 36.83 -0.91 -3.26
CA THR A 407 36.71 0.45 -2.69
C THR A 407 35.75 0.46 -1.51
N ALA A 408 34.58 -0.16 -1.66
CA ALA A 408 33.57 -0.25 -0.60
C ALA A 408 34.09 -0.94 0.66
N ILE A 409 34.81 -2.07 0.52
CA ILE A 409 35.43 -2.77 1.65
C ILE A 409 36.48 -1.90 2.33
N SER A 410 37.33 -1.21 1.56
CA SER A 410 38.34 -0.30 2.10
C SER A 410 37.71 0.82 2.92
N ILE A 411 36.68 1.47 2.38
CA ILE A 411 35.94 2.54 3.06
C ILE A 411 35.25 2.02 4.32
N ALA A 412 34.53 0.91 4.22
CA ALA A 412 33.79 0.35 5.36
C ALA A 412 34.73 0.00 6.52
N LYS A 413 35.83 -0.72 6.24
CA LYS A 413 36.81 -1.11 7.27
C LYS A 413 37.57 0.07 7.85
N GLY A 414 37.90 1.06 7.02
CA GLY A 414 38.58 2.28 7.49
C GLY A 414 37.67 3.13 8.38
N ARG A 415 36.39 3.26 8.03
CA ARG A 415 35.43 4.12 8.73
C ARG A 415 34.78 3.46 9.95
N TYR A 416 34.61 2.15 9.91
CA TYR A 416 33.85 1.35 10.88
C TYR A 416 34.60 0.06 11.29
N PRO A 417 35.85 0.14 11.79
CA PRO A 417 36.71 -1.03 12.04
C PRO A 417 36.17 -2.01 13.11
N ASP A 418 35.27 -1.53 13.98
CA ASP A 418 34.68 -2.31 15.07
C ASP A 418 33.55 -3.24 14.62
N TYR A 419 33.23 -3.25 13.32
CA TYR A 419 32.13 -4.02 12.75
C TYR A 419 32.63 -5.11 11.80
N THR A 420 31.84 -6.18 11.71
CA THR A 420 31.95 -7.16 10.63
C THR A 420 31.07 -6.70 9.47
N HIS A 421 31.64 -6.59 8.27
CA HIS A 421 30.92 -6.10 7.10
C HIS A 421 30.48 -7.24 6.18
N VAL A 422 29.18 -7.26 5.86
CA VAL A 422 28.57 -8.16 4.88
C VAL A 422 27.98 -7.32 3.76
N PHE A 423 28.34 -7.62 2.52
CA PHE A 423 27.88 -6.93 1.32
C PHE A 423 26.81 -7.79 0.63
N LEU A 424 25.61 -7.25 0.47
CA LEU A 424 24.47 -7.94 -0.09
C LEU A 424 24.22 -7.43 -1.51
N TYR A 425 24.20 -8.35 -2.46
CA TYR A 425 23.97 -8.09 -3.88
C TYR A 425 22.72 -8.81 -4.35
N ASP A 426 22.09 -8.33 -5.42
CA ASP A 426 21.14 -9.15 -6.16
C ASP A 426 21.87 -10.31 -6.88
N ASN A 427 21.10 -11.23 -7.46
CA ASN A 427 21.64 -12.39 -8.18
C ASN A 427 21.73 -12.12 -9.70
N ALA A 428 22.16 -10.90 -10.08
CA ALA A 428 22.40 -10.54 -11.47
C ALA A 428 23.59 -11.34 -12.06
N PRO A 429 23.57 -11.67 -13.36
CA PRO A 429 24.66 -12.41 -14.01
C PRO A 429 26.05 -11.80 -13.86
N ALA A 430 26.14 -10.47 -13.73
CA ALA A 430 27.41 -9.77 -13.51
C ALA A 430 27.98 -10.03 -12.11
N HIS A 431 27.12 -10.15 -11.09
CA HIS A 431 27.49 -10.33 -9.68
C HIS A 431 27.93 -11.76 -9.39
N VAL A 432 27.28 -12.74 -10.02
CA VAL A 432 27.60 -14.16 -9.85
C VAL A 432 28.62 -14.68 -10.87
N LYS A 433 29.30 -13.77 -11.59
CA LYS A 433 30.33 -14.15 -12.57
C LYS A 433 31.49 -14.83 -11.84
N ARG A 434 31.85 -16.03 -12.30
CA ARG A 434 33.02 -16.77 -11.82
C ARG A 434 34.29 -16.25 -12.48
N PRO A 435 35.47 -16.43 -11.85
CA PRO A 435 36.75 -16.13 -12.48
C PRO A 435 36.90 -16.78 -13.86
N VAL A 436 37.70 -16.17 -14.71
CA VAL A 436 37.99 -16.74 -16.04
C VAL A 436 38.78 -18.04 -15.84
N GLY A 437 38.35 -19.11 -16.51
CA GLY A 437 38.92 -20.44 -16.33
C GLY A 437 38.26 -21.26 -15.23
N SER A 438 37.37 -20.71 -14.40
CA SER A 438 36.69 -21.52 -13.39
C SER A 438 35.86 -22.66 -13.98
N ILE A 439 35.79 -23.75 -13.23
CA ILE A 439 35.07 -24.96 -13.57
C ILE A 439 33.61 -24.68 -13.98
N SER A 440 33.23 -25.14 -15.19
CA SER A 440 31.89 -24.95 -15.74
C SER A 440 31.54 -25.96 -16.81
N ALA A 441 30.44 -26.69 -16.63
CA ALA A 441 29.96 -27.68 -17.59
C ALA A 441 29.43 -27.07 -18.92
N ARG A 442 29.11 -25.77 -18.93
CA ARG A 442 28.29 -25.14 -20.00
C ARG A 442 28.96 -25.12 -21.37
N LYS A 443 30.29 -25.15 -21.43
CA LYS A 443 31.06 -25.12 -22.69
C LYS A 443 31.98 -26.32 -22.88
N MET A 444 31.98 -27.29 -21.97
CA MET A 444 32.87 -28.45 -22.07
C MET A 444 32.51 -29.30 -23.30
N PRO A 445 33.48 -29.68 -24.15
CA PRO A 445 33.26 -30.65 -25.22
C PRO A 445 33.06 -32.06 -24.64
N LYS A 446 32.31 -32.91 -25.33
CA LYS A 446 32.15 -34.32 -24.90
C LYS A 446 33.44 -35.11 -25.05
N MET A 447 34.13 -34.91 -26.17
CA MET A 447 35.36 -35.60 -26.55
C MET A 447 36.61 -34.75 -26.25
N PRO A 448 37.81 -35.36 -26.27
CA PRO A 448 39.05 -34.62 -26.05
C PRO A 448 39.24 -33.44 -27.02
N ALA A 449 39.84 -32.35 -26.54
CA ALA A 449 40.05 -31.14 -27.34
C ALA A 449 41.39 -30.45 -27.04
N LYS A 450 42.15 -30.12 -28.09
CA LYS A 450 43.50 -29.53 -27.99
C LYS A 450 43.51 -28.12 -27.40
N ASN A 451 42.58 -27.26 -27.85
CA ASN A 451 42.59 -25.83 -27.59
C ASN A 451 41.38 -25.39 -26.74
N PHE A 452 41.05 -26.16 -25.70
CA PHE A 452 39.99 -25.77 -24.77
C PHE A 452 40.54 -24.79 -23.73
N THR A 453 40.53 -23.51 -24.08
CA THR A 453 41.00 -22.40 -23.24
C THR A 453 40.01 -21.23 -23.33
N PHE A 454 40.14 -20.28 -22.40
CA PHE A 454 39.29 -19.10 -22.31
C PHE A 454 40.13 -17.83 -22.47
N PRO A 455 39.69 -16.87 -23.29
CA PRO A 455 40.39 -15.60 -23.41
C PRO A 455 40.29 -14.82 -22.10
N SER A 456 41.41 -14.26 -21.67
CA SER A 456 41.52 -13.34 -20.54
C SER A 456 42.51 -12.23 -20.86
N THR A 457 42.66 -11.28 -19.94
CA THR A 457 43.65 -10.21 -20.02
C THR A 457 44.57 -10.32 -18.79
N ASP A 458 45.89 -10.21 -18.99
CA ASP A 458 46.85 -10.17 -17.88
C ASP A 458 46.89 -8.79 -17.20
N GLY A 459 47.66 -8.67 -16.12
CA GLY A 459 47.82 -7.41 -15.38
C GLY A 459 48.45 -6.27 -16.18
N GLN A 460 49.00 -6.56 -17.37
CA GLN A 460 49.61 -5.62 -18.30
C GLN A 460 48.71 -5.32 -19.51
N GLY A 461 47.46 -5.79 -19.52
CA GLY A 461 46.52 -5.52 -20.60
C GLY A 461 46.67 -6.43 -21.83
N ARG A 462 47.52 -7.46 -21.79
CA ARG A 462 47.75 -8.37 -22.91
C ARG A 462 46.73 -9.51 -22.91
N LYS A 463 46.29 -9.90 -24.10
CA LYS A 463 45.34 -11.03 -24.26
C LYS A 463 46.07 -12.35 -24.02
N ILE A 464 45.59 -13.12 -23.06
CA ILE A 464 46.10 -14.45 -22.72
C ILE A 464 45.01 -15.52 -22.87
N GLN A 465 45.41 -16.79 -22.92
CA GLN A 465 44.51 -17.95 -22.93
C GLN A 465 44.67 -18.71 -21.61
N VAL A 466 43.58 -18.86 -20.87
CA VAL A 466 43.56 -19.51 -19.55
C VAL A 466 42.90 -20.88 -19.69
N ARG A 467 43.52 -21.93 -19.13
CA ARG A 467 42.93 -23.26 -19.06
C ARG A 467 41.80 -23.30 -18.04
N MET A 468 40.87 -24.25 -18.19
CA MET A 468 39.90 -24.51 -17.15
C MET A 468 40.63 -25.02 -15.90
N GLU A 469 40.23 -24.57 -14.73
CA GLU A 469 40.64 -25.13 -13.44
C GLU A 469 40.29 -26.63 -13.38
N ASP A 470 41.13 -27.39 -12.72
CA ASP A 470 40.90 -28.81 -12.48
C ASP A 470 39.74 -29.03 -11.50
N GLY A 471 39.11 -30.20 -11.58
CA GLY A 471 37.99 -30.56 -10.73
C GLY A 471 38.44 -31.19 -9.41
N ARG A 472 37.46 -31.42 -8.53
CA ARG A 472 37.65 -32.25 -7.34
C ARG A 472 36.57 -33.33 -7.28
N LEU A 473 36.98 -34.54 -6.92
CA LEU A 473 36.07 -35.64 -6.64
C LEU A 473 35.35 -35.39 -5.29
N PRO A 474 34.24 -36.10 -5.01
CA PRO A 474 33.48 -35.91 -3.76
C PRO A 474 34.28 -36.15 -2.47
N ASP A 475 35.33 -36.94 -2.54
CA ASP A 475 36.30 -37.20 -1.45
C ASP A 475 37.37 -36.09 -1.31
N GLY A 476 37.33 -35.06 -2.16
CA GLY A 476 38.30 -33.97 -2.20
C GLY A 476 39.50 -34.21 -3.11
N THR A 477 39.63 -35.42 -3.66
CA THR A 477 40.75 -35.82 -4.53
C THR A 477 40.81 -34.94 -5.78
N HIS A 478 42.01 -34.48 -6.10
CA HIS A 478 42.26 -33.64 -7.27
C HIS A 478 42.01 -34.42 -8.57
N GLN A 479 41.23 -33.85 -9.49
CA GLN A 479 40.95 -34.43 -10.80
C GLN A 479 41.46 -33.53 -11.93
N PRO A 480 42.60 -33.87 -12.55
CA PRO A 480 43.08 -33.17 -13.73
C PRO A 480 42.08 -33.25 -14.89
N PHE A 481 41.74 -32.12 -15.48
CA PHE A 481 40.84 -32.04 -16.64
C PHE A 481 41.57 -32.07 -17.98
N TYR A 482 42.89 -31.95 -17.94
CA TYR A 482 43.77 -32.07 -19.09
C TYR A 482 44.62 -33.33 -18.94
N PHE A 483 44.93 -33.96 -20.06
CA PHE A 483 45.94 -35.00 -20.11
C PHE A 483 47.32 -34.41 -19.82
N PRO A 484 48.24 -35.17 -19.21
CA PRO A 484 49.59 -34.71 -18.97
C PRO A 484 50.33 -34.50 -20.31
N ASN A 485 51.42 -33.73 -20.29
CA ASN A 485 52.14 -33.34 -21.50
C ASN A 485 52.89 -34.51 -22.16
N ASP A 486 53.08 -35.62 -21.45
CA ASP A 486 53.69 -36.87 -21.90
C ASP A 486 52.65 -37.92 -22.36
N HIS A 487 51.36 -37.56 -22.40
CA HIS A 487 50.31 -38.51 -22.78
C HIS A 487 50.52 -39.03 -24.22
N PRO A 488 50.51 -40.36 -24.46
CA PRO A 488 50.96 -40.96 -25.71
C PRO A 488 50.26 -40.46 -26.98
N SER A 489 48.97 -40.14 -26.89
CA SER A 489 48.13 -39.81 -28.04
C SER A 489 47.48 -38.43 -27.99
N SER A 490 47.54 -37.73 -26.85
CA SER A 490 46.75 -36.50 -26.62
C SER A 490 47.40 -35.59 -25.58
N PRO A 491 48.70 -35.26 -25.73
CA PRO A 491 49.45 -34.50 -24.73
C PRO A 491 48.86 -33.11 -24.52
N GLY A 492 48.50 -32.78 -23.27
CA GLY A 492 47.93 -31.49 -22.90
C GLY A 492 46.51 -31.21 -23.39
N TYR A 493 45.83 -32.18 -24.02
CA TYR A 493 44.44 -32.02 -24.46
C TYR A 493 43.51 -31.98 -23.25
N PHE A 494 42.45 -31.19 -23.35
CA PHE A 494 41.33 -31.32 -22.43
C PHE A 494 40.68 -32.69 -22.63
N LYS A 495 40.40 -33.41 -21.55
CA LYS A 495 39.92 -34.81 -21.58
C LYS A 495 38.52 -34.97 -22.19
N GLY A 496 37.68 -33.94 -22.11
CA GLY A 496 36.28 -34.02 -22.52
C GLY A 496 35.37 -34.60 -21.43
N MET A 497 34.08 -34.24 -21.47
CA MET A 497 33.11 -34.65 -20.44
C MET A 497 32.99 -36.17 -20.29
N ALA A 498 33.09 -36.93 -21.39
CA ALA A 498 32.92 -38.39 -21.32
C ALA A 498 34.03 -39.04 -20.49
N GLN A 499 35.29 -38.66 -20.71
CA GLN A 499 36.42 -39.18 -19.94
C GLN A 499 36.35 -38.74 -18.48
N ILE A 500 36.07 -37.46 -18.22
CA ILE A 500 35.90 -36.92 -16.85
C ILE A 500 34.80 -37.66 -16.09
N LEU A 501 33.69 -37.99 -16.75
CA LEU A 501 32.59 -38.75 -16.14
C LEU A 501 32.97 -40.21 -15.87
N ARG A 502 33.75 -40.87 -16.74
CA ARG A 502 34.25 -42.24 -16.47
C ARG A 502 35.16 -42.27 -15.26
N GLU A 503 36.06 -41.30 -15.15
CA GLU A 503 36.95 -41.13 -13.98
C GLU A 503 36.15 -40.87 -12.68
N ARG A 504 34.95 -40.29 -12.79
CA ARG A 504 34.02 -40.07 -11.67
C ARG A 504 33.08 -41.27 -11.39
N GLY A 505 33.29 -42.43 -12.01
CA GLY A 505 32.44 -43.60 -11.85
C GLY A 505 31.07 -43.52 -12.55
N MET A 506 30.86 -42.52 -13.41
CA MET A 506 29.60 -42.30 -14.14
C MET A 506 29.71 -42.74 -15.61
N ALA A 507 30.30 -43.92 -15.86
CA ALA A 507 30.51 -44.45 -17.20
C ALA A 507 29.20 -44.57 -18.01
N HIS A 508 28.11 -44.99 -17.37
CA HIS A 508 26.79 -45.07 -18.00
C HIS A 508 26.26 -43.71 -18.51
N VAL A 509 26.70 -42.59 -17.91
CA VAL A 509 26.36 -41.23 -18.37
C VAL A 509 27.31 -40.74 -19.45
N ALA A 510 28.57 -41.18 -19.44
CA ALA A 510 29.57 -40.82 -20.44
C ALA A 510 29.14 -41.24 -21.87
N GLU A 511 28.37 -42.33 -21.97
CA GLU A 511 27.84 -42.82 -23.25
C GLU A 511 26.64 -42.01 -23.76
N LYS A 512 25.96 -41.26 -22.89
CA LYS A 512 24.83 -40.40 -23.28
C LYS A 512 25.27 -39.22 -24.15
N ARG A 513 24.32 -38.50 -24.74
CA ARG A 513 24.59 -37.28 -25.52
C ARG A 513 25.33 -36.20 -24.71
N ALA A 514 26.09 -35.35 -25.39
CA ALA A 514 26.83 -34.25 -24.77
C ALA A 514 25.92 -33.31 -23.98
N GLU A 515 24.82 -32.89 -24.62
CA GLU A 515 23.78 -32.06 -24.02
C GLU A 515 22.40 -32.42 -24.54
N CYS A 516 21.37 -32.04 -23.78
CA CYS A 516 19.99 -32.05 -24.28
C CYS A 516 19.76 -30.84 -25.19
N PRO A 517 18.80 -30.88 -26.14
CA PRO A 517 18.48 -29.75 -27.00
C PRO A 517 18.32 -28.45 -26.21
N GLY A 518 19.17 -27.46 -26.49
CA GLY A 518 19.19 -26.16 -25.80
C GLY A 518 19.45 -26.22 -24.29
N PHE A 519 20.06 -27.31 -23.80
CA PHE A 519 20.24 -27.60 -22.37
C PHE A 519 18.93 -27.60 -21.55
N LYS A 520 17.78 -27.78 -22.22
CA LYS A 520 16.46 -27.94 -21.60
C LYS A 520 16.28 -29.39 -21.14
N CYS A 521 16.86 -29.69 -19.98
CA CYS A 521 16.78 -31.01 -19.36
C CYS A 521 15.45 -31.17 -18.62
N GLU A 522 14.96 -32.41 -18.52
CA GLU A 522 13.81 -32.75 -17.69
C GLU A 522 14.04 -32.34 -16.23
N ARG A 523 12.98 -31.86 -15.55
CA ARG A 523 13.07 -31.42 -14.15
C ARG A 523 13.41 -32.61 -13.25
N GLY A 524 14.19 -32.38 -12.19
CA GLY A 524 14.66 -33.41 -11.26
C GLY A 524 15.73 -34.37 -11.82
N ARG A 525 15.84 -34.55 -13.14
CA ARG A 525 16.85 -35.42 -13.76
C ARG A 525 18.24 -34.80 -13.72
N THR A 526 19.18 -35.51 -13.13
CA THR A 526 20.58 -35.08 -12.96
C THR A 526 21.53 -35.74 -13.96
N ASP A 527 21.12 -36.79 -14.66
CA ASP A 527 22.01 -37.66 -15.44
C ASP A 527 21.57 -37.82 -16.92
N CYS A 528 20.66 -36.98 -17.41
CA CYS A 528 20.08 -37.11 -18.76
C CYS A 528 21.08 -36.84 -19.92
N CYS A 529 22.20 -36.17 -19.65
CA CYS A 529 23.29 -35.90 -20.60
C CYS A 529 24.58 -35.60 -19.83
N CYS A 530 25.74 -35.70 -20.51
CA CYS A 530 27.03 -35.49 -19.86
C CYS A 530 27.12 -34.11 -19.19
N ARG A 531 26.64 -33.06 -19.87
CA ARG A 531 26.62 -31.69 -19.34
C ARG A 531 25.79 -31.56 -18.08
N ARG A 532 24.60 -32.18 -18.02
CA ARG A 532 23.72 -32.09 -16.84
C ARG A 532 24.31 -32.82 -15.64
N ALA A 533 24.93 -33.98 -15.86
CA ALA A 533 25.61 -34.72 -14.78
C ALA A 533 26.73 -33.91 -14.16
N LEU A 534 27.66 -33.39 -14.97
CA LEU A 534 28.74 -32.53 -14.48
C LEU A 534 28.21 -31.25 -13.83
N PHE A 535 27.21 -30.59 -14.44
CA PHE A 535 26.58 -29.41 -13.86
C PHE A 535 25.97 -29.68 -12.47
N CYS A 536 25.56 -30.92 -12.21
CA CYS A 536 25.00 -31.34 -10.93
C CYS A 536 26.03 -31.81 -9.90
N GLN A 537 27.31 -31.91 -10.26
CA GLN A 537 28.37 -32.33 -9.35
C GLN A 537 28.68 -31.24 -8.30
N PRO A 538 29.11 -31.63 -7.09
CA PRO A 538 29.33 -30.68 -5.99
C PRO A 538 30.33 -29.57 -6.32
N ASP A 539 31.50 -29.90 -6.87
CA ASP A 539 32.57 -28.96 -7.23
C ASP A 539 32.16 -27.97 -8.34
N PHE A 540 31.32 -28.41 -9.27
CA PHE A 540 30.73 -27.52 -10.29
C PHE A 540 29.70 -26.55 -9.71
N ARG A 541 28.95 -26.96 -8.69
CA ARG A 541 27.91 -26.14 -8.03
C ARG A 541 28.51 -25.15 -7.04
N SER A 542 29.45 -25.59 -6.21
CA SER A 542 30.00 -24.83 -5.08
C SER A 542 31.04 -23.78 -5.47
N ARG A 543 31.51 -23.75 -6.72
CA ARG A 543 32.50 -22.78 -7.18
C ARG A 543 31.99 -21.35 -7.03
N ALA A 544 32.66 -20.60 -6.14
CA ALA A 544 32.37 -19.22 -5.80
C ALA A 544 32.52 -18.25 -6.99
N SER A 545 31.81 -17.13 -6.93
CA SER A 545 31.96 -16.01 -7.85
C SER A 545 33.23 -15.20 -7.56
N THR A 546 33.63 -14.35 -8.50
CA THR A 546 34.77 -13.43 -8.31
C THR A 546 34.52 -12.45 -7.15
N LEU A 547 33.27 -12.00 -6.95
CA LEU A 547 32.93 -11.11 -5.83
C LEU A 547 33.13 -11.82 -4.48
N GLU A 548 32.68 -13.07 -4.37
CA GLU A 548 32.84 -13.86 -3.14
C GLU A 548 34.32 -14.11 -2.81
N GLU A 549 35.14 -14.43 -3.81
CA GLU A 549 36.58 -14.61 -3.62
C GLU A 549 37.30 -13.34 -3.20
N VAL A 550 37.03 -12.22 -3.88
CA VAL A 550 37.65 -10.93 -3.58
C VAL A 550 37.24 -10.45 -2.19
N ALA A 551 35.96 -10.57 -1.83
CA ALA A 551 35.49 -10.23 -0.49
C ALA A 551 36.19 -11.07 0.57
N ARG A 552 36.28 -12.39 0.38
CA ARG A 552 36.93 -13.31 1.32
C ARG A 552 38.41 -12.99 1.46
N GLY A 553 39.11 -12.73 0.37
CA GLY A 553 40.53 -12.35 0.36
C GLY A 553 40.78 -11.01 1.08
N LEU A 554 39.79 -10.12 1.09
CA LEU A 554 39.83 -8.87 1.84
C LEU A 554 39.24 -8.98 3.25
N GLY A 555 38.87 -10.17 3.71
CA GLY A 555 38.32 -10.42 5.05
C GLY A 555 36.91 -9.83 5.26
N SER A 556 36.06 -9.88 4.23
CA SER A 556 34.64 -9.49 4.26
C SER A 556 33.79 -10.60 3.62
N LEU A 557 32.46 -10.52 3.74
CA LEU A 557 31.54 -11.49 3.13
C LEU A 557 30.68 -10.84 2.05
N VAL A 558 30.44 -11.56 0.95
CA VAL A 558 29.40 -11.24 -0.03
C VAL A 558 28.29 -12.28 0.06
N VAL A 559 27.04 -11.82 0.05
CA VAL A 559 25.84 -12.66 0.07
C VAL A 559 24.91 -12.22 -1.06
N PHE A 560 24.34 -13.17 -1.80
CA PHE A 560 23.41 -12.89 -2.89
C PHE A 560 21.96 -13.05 -2.44
N LEU A 561 21.13 -12.05 -2.69
CA LEU A 561 19.69 -12.14 -2.45
C LEU A 561 19.05 -13.15 -3.41
N PRO A 562 17.93 -13.78 -3.03
CA PRO A 562 17.19 -14.68 -3.91
C PRO A 562 16.75 -13.95 -5.19
N LYS A 563 16.78 -14.65 -6.32
CA LYS A 563 16.30 -14.10 -7.59
C LYS A 563 14.85 -13.66 -7.47
N TYR A 564 14.52 -12.55 -8.12
CA TYR A 564 13.17 -11.96 -8.14
C TYR A 564 12.71 -11.34 -6.82
N HIS A 565 13.50 -11.38 -5.75
CA HIS A 565 13.10 -10.89 -4.42
C HIS A 565 13.63 -9.47 -4.11
N CYS A 566 13.25 -8.46 -4.91
CA CYS A 566 13.70 -7.08 -4.72
C CYS A 566 13.20 -6.44 -3.41
N GLU A 567 12.15 -6.97 -2.79
CA GLU A 567 11.66 -6.54 -1.48
C GLU A 567 12.63 -6.82 -0.34
N LEU A 568 13.57 -7.77 -0.55
CA LEU A 568 14.66 -8.06 0.39
C LEU A 568 15.83 -7.07 0.23
N ASN A 569 15.80 -6.18 -0.76
CA ASN A 569 16.84 -5.18 -0.99
C ASN A 569 16.33 -3.76 -0.69
N PRO A 570 16.57 -3.19 0.50
CA PRO A 570 16.01 -1.89 0.90
C PRO A 570 16.51 -0.71 0.04
N ILE A 571 17.65 -0.83 -0.63
CA ILE A 571 18.17 0.20 -1.55
C ILE A 571 17.23 0.46 -2.74
N GLU A 572 16.45 -0.53 -3.16
CA GLU A 572 15.43 -0.38 -4.21
C GLU A 572 14.36 0.66 -3.83
N GLN A 573 14.04 0.73 -2.53
CA GLN A 573 13.13 1.75 -2.00
C GLN A 573 13.81 3.13 -1.90
N CYS A 574 15.13 3.18 -1.66
CA CYS A 574 15.90 4.42 -1.77
C CYS A 574 15.87 4.95 -3.20
N TRP A 575 16.03 4.09 -4.21
CA TRP A 575 15.88 4.48 -5.62
C TRP A 575 14.47 4.95 -5.94
N GLY A 576 13.44 4.27 -5.43
CA GLY A 576 12.05 4.70 -5.55
C GLY A 576 11.82 6.11 -4.99
N TYR A 577 12.38 6.38 -3.80
CA TYR A 577 12.31 7.70 -3.16
C TYR A 577 13.05 8.78 -3.96
N ALA A 578 14.29 8.51 -4.35
CA ALA A 578 15.11 9.43 -5.14
C ALA A 578 14.47 9.74 -6.50
N LYS A 579 13.96 8.71 -7.21
CA LYS A 579 13.24 8.88 -8.49
C LYS A 579 11.96 9.69 -8.34
N ARG A 580 11.23 9.55 -7.24
CA ARG A 580 10.07 10.40 -6.96
C ARG A 580 10.46 11.87 -6.91
N LEU A 581 11.50 12.22 -6.16
CA LEU A 581 11.99 13.60 -6.07
C LEU A 581 12.61 14.09 -7.38
N TYR A 582 13.28 13.20 -8.12
CA TYR A 582 13.84 13.52 -9.43
C TYR A 582 12.78 13.95 -10.43
N ARG A 583 11.60 13.33 -10.41
CA ARG A 583 10.48 13.72 -11.29
C ARG A 583 9.96 15.12 -11.02
N GLU A 584 10.22 15.66 -9.83
CA GLU A 584 9.84 17.03 -9.44
C GLU A 584 10.89 18.06 -9.87
N LYS A 585 12.09 17.64 -10.30
CA LYS A 585 13.13 18.54 -10.80
C LYS A 585 12.75 19.14 -12.16
N PRO A 586 13.23 20.36 -12.48
CA PRO A 586 13.06 20.94 -13.79
C PRO A 586 13.57 20.03 -14.92
N ASN A 587 13.03 20.23 -16.12
CA ASN A 587 13.56 19.57 -17.32
C ASN A 587 15.02 19.99 -17.54
N CYS A 588 15.91 19.02 -17.74
CA CYS A 588 17.31 19.28 -18.04
C CYS A 588 17.66 18.72 -19.41
N ARG A 589 18.25 19.53 -20.28
CA ARG A 589 18.75 19.10 -21.60
C ARG A 589 20.22 18.67 -21.56
N GLN A 590 20.96 19.14 -20.55
CA GLN A 590 22.39 18.88 -20.38
C GLN A 590 22.62 17.76 -19.38
N GLU A 591 23.51 16.83 -19.75
CA GLU A 591 23.90 15.70 -18.90
C GLU A 591 24.53 16.15 -17.58
N ALA A 592 25.34 17.22 -17.57
CA ALA A 592 25.96 17.74 -16.35
C ALA A 592 24.91 18.20 -15.31
N THR A 593 23.89 18.93 -15.76
CA THR A 593 22.75 19.33 -14.91
C THR A 593 21.99 18.12 -14.42
N MET A 594 21.77 17.13 -15.30
CA MET A 594 21.11 15.88 -14.94
C MET A 594 21.89 15.13 -13.84
N LYS A 595 23.21 15.02 -13.96
CA LYS A 595 24.09 14.42 -12.95
C LYS A 595 23.96 15.13 -11.61
N LYS A 596 23.98 16.47 -11.60
CA LYS A 596 23.77 17.26 -10.38
C LYS A 596 22.43 16.95 -9.71
N TYR A 597 21.34 16.91 -10.48
CA TYR A 597 20.02 16.58 -9.94
C TYR A 597 19.96 15.15 -9.40
N VAL A 598 20.53 14.18 -10.11
CA VAL A 598 20.58 12.78 -9.66
C VAL A 598 21.32 12.67 -8.32
N ILE A 599 22.50 13.29 -8.19
CA ILE A 599 23.25 13.30 -6.93
C ILE A 599 22.41 13.96 -5.82
N GLU A 600 21.84 15.13 -6.08
CA GLU A 600 21.05 15.87 -5.11
C GLU A 600 19.87 15.05 -4.56
N VAL A 601 19.12 14.36 -5.42
CA VAL A 601 17.97 13.57 -4.97
C VAL A 601 18.38 12.30 -4.22
N ILE A 602 19.53 11.71 -4.55
CA ILE A 602 20.05 10.53 -3.84
C ILE A 602 20.52 10.93 -2.44
N GLU A 603 21.26 12.04 -2.32
CA GLU A 603 21.67 12.57 -1.00
C GLU A 603 20.48 13.00 -0.14
N SER A 604 19.35 13.36 -0.76
CA SER A 604 18.15 13.78 -0.02
C SER A 604 17.34 12.63 0.60
N VAL A 605 17.73 11.36 0.38
CA VAL A 605 17.05 10.20 0.99
C VAL A 605 17.30 10.20 2.50
N PRO A 606 16.28 10.39 3.36
CA PRO A 606 16.50 10.47 4.80
C PRO A 606 16.91 9.12 5.39
N GLU A 607 17.86 9.10 6.32
CA GLU A 607 18.26 7.88 7.06
C GLU A 607 17.07 7.19 7.72
N LEU A 608 16.12 7.97 8.28
CA LEU A 608 14.90 7.43 8.87
C LEU A 608 14.09 6.60 7.86
N SER A 609 14.03 7.04 6.60
CA SER A 609 13.38 6.28 5.53
C SER A 609 14.16 5.01 5.21
N MET A 610 15.50 5.07 5.16
CA MET A 610 16.34 3.88 4.94
C MET A 610 16.14 2.82 6.02
N ARG A 611 16.03 3.23 7.30
CA ARG A 611 15.69 2.35 8.42
C ARG A 611 14.33 1.68 8.24
N LYS A 612 13.32 2.45 7.84
CA LYS A 612 11.98 1.91 7.53
C LYS A 612 11.99 0.92 6.36
N PHE A 613 12.81 1.18 5.34
CA PHE A 613 12.96 0.27 4.21
C PHE A 613 13.63 -1.05 4.63
N ALA A 614 14.67 -0.99 5.45
CA ALA A 614 15.31 -2.18 6.02
C ALA A 614 14.35 -2.96 6.96
N ALA A 615 13.56 -2.25 7.77
CA ALA A 615 12.51 -2.86 8.60
C ALA A 615 11.47 -3.61 7.75
N ARG A 616 11.12 -3.06 6.57
CA ARG A 616 10.24 -3.74 5.62
C ARG A 616 10.86 -5.01 5.06
N SER A 617 12.13 -5.00 4.66
CA SER A 617 12.83 -6.20 4.21
C SER A 617 12.94 -7.26 5.32
N GLN A 618 13.15 -6.83 6.57
CA GLN A 618 13.12 -7.70 7.74
C GLN A 618 11.76 -8.40 7.91
N ARG A 619 10.65 -7.68 7.74
CA ARG A 619 9.31 -8.27 7.75
C ARG A 619 9.13 -9.35 6.68
N PHE A 620 9.64 -9.15 5.48
CA PHE A 620 9.58 -10.22 4.47
C PHE A 620 10.36 -11.47 4.89
N ILE A 621 11.53 -11.32 5.50
CA ILE A 621 12.29 -12.45 6.07
C ILE A 621 11.47 -13.16 7.16
N ASP A 622 10.79 -12.42 8.04
CA ASP A 622 9.94 -12.99 9.09
C ASP A 622 8.76 -13.78 8.52
N ALA A 623 8.12 -13.27 7.46
CA ALA A 623 7.06 -13.96 6.74
C ALA A 623 7.57 -15.26 6.12
N TYR A 624 8.70 -15.22 5.41
CA TYR A 624 9.29 -16.41 4.80
C TYR A 624 9.73 -17.44 5.83
N ALA A 625 10.29 -17.00 6.96
CA ALA A 625 10.64 -17.87 8.08
C ALA A 625 9.42 -18.56 8.71
N SER A 626 8.25 -17.92 8.65
CA SER A 626 6.97 -18.48 9.10
C SER A 626 6.32 -19.43 8.07
N GLY A 627 7.01 -19.70 6.96
CA GLY A 627 6.53 -20.60 5.90
C GLY A 627 5.59 -19.94 4.89
N LEU A 628 5.37 -18.62 4.95
CA LEU A 628 4.50 -17.93 4.00
C LEU A 628 5.13 -17.90 2.61
N GLY A 629 4.32 -18.17 1.57
CA GLY A 629 4.72 -17.98 0.18
C GLY A 629 4.79 -16.51 -0.20
N GLY A 630 5.33 -16.17 -1.37
CA GLY A 630 5.54 -14.78 -1.80
C GLY A 630 4.28 -13.92 -1.78
N SER A 631 3.13 -14.43 -2.25
CA SER A 631 1.89 -13.65 -2.30
C SER A 631 1.31 -13.38 -0.91
N GLU A 632 1.48 -14.32 0.02
CA GLU A 632 1.09 -14.23 1.41
C GLU A 632 2.04 -13.30 2.17
N ALA A 633 3.35 -13.44 1.96
CA ALA A 633 4.37 -12.56 2.52
C ALA A 633 4.15 -11.10 2.11
N ILE A 634 3.74 -10.83 0.87
CA ILE A 634 3.36 -9.49 0.43
C ILE A 634 2.15 -8.98 1.23
N LYS A 635 1.08 -9.77 1.37
CA LYS A 635 -0.10 -9.36 2.16
C LYS A 635 0.28 -9.12 3.62
N TRP A 636 1.06 -10.02 4.20
CA TRP A 636 1.54 -9.97 5.57
C TRP A 636 2.37 -8.70 5.84
N ALA A 637 3.38 -8.46 5.00
CA ALA A 637 4.31 -7.34 5.15
C ALA A 637 3.72 -5.97 4.77
N THR A 638 2.62 -5.93 4.01
CA THR A 638 2.00 -4.67 3.52
C THR A 638 0.63 -4.35 4.10
N LYS A 639 -0.15 -5.32 4.57
CA LYS A 639 -1.56 -5.14 4.96
C LYS A 639 -1.89 -5.62 6.38
N GLU A 640 -1.33 -6.73 6.84
CA GLU A 640 -1.75 -7.36 8.10
C GLU A 640 -0.97 -6.86 9.34
N HIS A 641 0.30 -6.50 9.19
CA HIS A 641 1.04 -5.85 10.27
C HIS A 641 1.00 -4.32 10.13
N ARG A 642 0.11 -3.70 10.92
CA ARG A 642 0.23 -2.33 11.45
C ARG A 642 0.37 -2.33 12.98
N GLY A 643 0.65 -3.49 13.57
CA GLY A 643 0.65 -3.73 15.01
C GLY A 643 1.80 -4.64 15.43
N HIS A 644 2.38 -4.33 16.60
CA HIS A 644 3.57 -4.92 17.20
C HIS A 644 3.51 -6.46 17.43
N ARG A 645 4.67 -7.10 17.18
CA ARG A 645 5.21 -8.42 17.64
C ARG A 645 4.63 -9.74 17.08
N GLN A 646 5.50 -10.56 16.48
CA GLN A 646 6.20 -11.71 17.11
C GLN A 646 7.22 -12.30 16.12
N THR A 647 8.49 -12.44 16.50
CA THR A 647 9.51 -13.16 15.72
C THR A 647 9.41 -14.67 15.98
N PRO A 648 9.49 -15.54 14.96
CA PRO A 648 9.57 -16.99 15.15
C PRO A 648 10.84 -17.42 15.90
N ALA A 649 10.80 -18.60 16.53
CA ALA A 649 11.86 -19.17 17.36
C ALA A 649 13.22 -19.27 16.65
N HIS A 650 14.28 -18.96 17.40
CA HIS A 650 15.67 -18.91 16.92
C HIS A 650 16.20 -20.27 16.48
N ILE A 651 16.86 -20.31 15.31
CA ILE A 651 17.63 -21.47 14.83
C ILE A 651 19.11 -21.22 15.20
N PRO A 652 19.80 -22.14 15.89
CA PRO A 652 21.20 -21.98 16.27
C PRO A 652 22.13 -21.97 15.05
N TYR A 653 23.19 -21.14 15.09
CA TYR A 653 24.15 -20.91 14.00
C TYR A 653 24.82 -22.20 13.49
N SER A 654 25.04 -23.18 14.36
CA SER A 654 25.61 -24.50 14.03
C SER A 654 24.71 -25.38 13.17
N ALA A 655 23.41 -25.08 13.06
CA ALA A 655 22.45 -25.82 12.24
C ALA A 655 22.30 -25.24 10.82
N ILE A 656 23.09 -24.23 10.46
CA ILE A 656 22.96 -23.47 9.21
C ILE A 656 24.12 -23.83 8.28
N ALA A 657 23.75 -24.16 7.04
CA ALA A 657 24.60 -24.46 5.88
C ALA A 657 26.13 -24.35 6.13
N PRO A 658 26.87 -25.48 6.23
CA PRO A 658 28.31 -25.50 6.52
C PRO A 658 29.20 -24.79 5.48
N THR A 659 28.64 -24.32 4.37
CA THR A 659 29.38 -23.69 3.26
C THR A 659 29.77 -22.22 3.49
N TYR A 660 29.27 -21.57 4.53
CA TYR A 660 29.60 -20.16 4.85
C TYR A 660 30.41 -19.99 6.14
N MET A 661 30.94 -21.08 6.72
CA MET A 661 31.81 -20.96 7.88
C MET A 661 33.17 -20.39 7.49
N TYR A 662 33.44 -19.17 7.98
CA TYR A 662 34.78 -18.67 8.18
C TYR A 662 35.41 -19.45 9.33
N GLN A 663 36.35 -20.34 9.03
CA GLN A 663 37.35 -20.72 10.03
C GLN A 663 38.49 -19.70 9.92
N PRO A 664 38.82 -18.97 11.00
CA PRO A 664 40.02 -18.13 10.99
C PRO A 664 41.24 -19.02 10.69
N PRO A 665 42.20 -18.56 9.87
CA PRO A 665 43.45 -19.27 9.71
C PRO A 665 44.15 -19.36 11.07
N VAL A 666 44.59 -20.58 11.42
CA VAL A 666 45.56 -20.82 12.50
C VAL A 666 46.93 -20.36 12.03
#